data_AF-A0A0D9VDK0-F1
#
_entry.id   AF-A0A0D9VDK0-F1
#
_cell.length_a   1.000
_cell.length_b   1.000
_cell.length_c   1.000
_cell.angle_alpha   90.00
_cell.angle_beta   90.00
_cell.angle_gamma   90.00
#
_symmetry.space_group_name_H-M   'P 1'
#
loop_
_entity.id
_entity.type
_entity.pdbx_description
1 polymer ?
#
loop_
_entity_poly.entity_id
_entity_poly.type
_entity_poly.pdbx_seq_one_letter_code
_entity_poly.pdbx_strand_id
1 'polypeptide(L)'
;MAQRRPVFYDLPFRWVMVDIAVAAESGEEVKTTLVLADDDLVFAGFANSSGHWHITEDFYRSGLPDPITKVPIRHNYFDLIGGHWNLSKVPLGKQSAIQAARTFASYSSAMTSVEQLRQAFLWLYVMLTEAMRLRAIRNTFVGRWEEESFIYPGHAEYVVYWGQLSYVLLRWQQSHFQHWPDPGSIVGQSLKDIDVNNPNDALQIDFRGGLPDPVTTIPIAPNYNDQVDHGVLNKLCEVPLGKKPAIEAVRTLASYNSATTTEAELRQAFARIYLMTTEALRFKAIRNTFAGRWEEESFICPDHAEYVWFIGDMLFYALVRWQQNRFEHWPDSDSILDQSLKSINVNNANDALQIVDFLLAASPAMAPPENSSKSPPPPHFILSPLAAHGHLIPMVDLARHLASRGARASLVTTPLNAARLRDVADRAARDGHPLDLVELPFSPSDHDPNLPPDSHNVDKLTNNAQLAPFVNALRHGLAAPFDAYVSSLHPRPSCIISDWCNTWTVDPARRLGIPRLFFHGPSCLYSLCDLNAVAHGLHEQIASSTDHNEAHLVPGVPLRVTVTRSTIPGYYNAPGCEALRDEAIAAMRDADGVVVNTFADIEAQFVACYEAALGKKSVYTVGPLCIDSRDDVAMADLLGDGNGNAADVDDQQRAVAAWLDAQVPGSVVYVSFGSVLRKLPSHLFEVGHGLEESGRPFVWVVKESEAAATPEMRDWLHDFVSRTATRGVVVRGWAPQVAILSHVAVGGFVTHCGWNSMTEALAHGVPVVTWPHFSDQFINEQLAVDVLGVGVRIATSTGRPVMLLNDGSAPVVRGDVARAVSELMDGGEEGEERRRKAKEYGEKARRAMARGGSSYENVTRLIERFVRSGVEEEH
;
A
#
# COMPACT_ATOMS: atom_id res chain seq x y z
N MET A 1 8.86 12.36 20.88
CA MET A 1 8.49 12.89 22.21
C MET A 1 7.46 13.99 22.01
N ALA A 2 6.58 14.21 22.98
CA ALA A 2 5.56 15.26 22.91
C ALA A 2 6.16 16.68 22.97
N GLN A 3 5.35 17.67 22.62
CA GLN A 3 5.70 19.08 22.72
C GLN A 3 5.69 19.50 24.20
N ARG A 4 6.85 19.71 24.81
CA ARG A 4 6.99 20.00 26.24
C ARG A 4 6.54 21.43 26.57
N ARG A 5 5.73 21.62 27.61
CA ARG A 5 5.33 22.94 28.13
C ARG A 5 6.54 23.82 28.48
N PRO A 6 6.46 25.16 28.30
CA PRO A 6 7.50 26.09 28.76
C PRO A 6 7.71 26.09 30.28
N VAL A 7 6.64 25.84 31.05
CA VAL A 7 6.67 25.69 32.51
C VAL A 7 5.95 24.39 32.89
N PHE A 8 6.60 23.57 33.71
CA PHE A 8 6.14 22.22 34.10
C PHE A 8 4.79 22.18 34.85
N TYR A 9 4.31 23.32 35.36
CA TYR A 9 3.05 23.44 36.12
C TYR A 9 1.98 24.28 35.39
N ASP A 10 2.21 24.67 34.14
CA ASP A 10 1.18 25.27 33.28
C ASP A 10 0.15 24.22 32.82
N LEU A 11 -0.94 24.69 32.21
CA LEU A 11 -1.99 23.85 31.60
C LEU A 11 -1.38 22.92 30.53
N PRO A 12 -1.46 21.57 30.65
CA PRO A 12 -0.97 20.64 29.64
C PRO A 12 -1.80 20.72 28.35
N PHE A 13 -1.25 20.20 27.26
CA PHE A 13 -1.91 20.24 25.95
C PHE A 13 -3.15 19.34 25.93
N ARG A 14 -3.07 18.17 26.58
CA ARG A 14 -4.20 17.26 26.83
C ARG A 14 -4.03 16.55 28.18
N TRP A 15 -5.11 15.93 28.63
CA TRP A 15 -5.12 14.99 29.75
C TRP A 15 -5.35 13.58 29.26
N VAL A 16 -4.51 12.65 29.71
CA VAL A 16 -4.75 11.21 29.62
C VAL A 16 -5.57 10.80 30.85
N MET A 17 -6.80 10.33 30.62
CA MET A 17 -7.66 9.79 31.66
C MET A 17 -7.58 8.26 31.65
N VAL A 18 -7.40 7.65 32.83
CA VAL A 18 -7.27 6.19 32.98
C VAL A 18 -8.27 5.70 34.03
N ASP A 19 -9.37 5.11 33.56
CA ASP A 19 -10.36 4.47 34.43
C ASP A 19 -9.81 3.17 35.03
N ILE A 20 -9.83 3.09 36.36
CA ILE A 20 -9.44 1.91 37.14
C ILE A 20 -10.64 1.44 37.96
N ALA A 21 -11.03 0.19 37.73
CA ALA A 21 -12.00 -0.53 38.54
C ALA A 21 -11.27 -1.56 39.42
N VAL A 22 -11.59 -1.59 40.72
CA VAL A 22 -11.06 -2.56 41.68
C VAL A 22 -12.14 -3.01 42.66
N ALA A 23 -12.08 -4.27 43.09
CA ALA A 23 -12.95 -4.75 44.16
C ALA A 23 -12.59 -4.06 45.49
N ALA A 24 -13.59 -3.46 46.14
CA ALA A 24 -13.50 -2.91 47.49
C ALA A 24 -13.42 -4.02 48.55
N GLU A 25 -13.21 -3.62 49.81
CA GLU A 25 -13.23 -4.53 50.96
C GLU A 25 -14.63 -5.12 51.23
N SER A 26 -15.70 -4.50 50.71
CA SER A 26 -17.06 -5.05 50.68
C SER A 26 -17.29 -6.15 49.62
N GLY A 27 -16.36 -6.31 48.67
CA GLY A 27 -16.52 -7.16 47.50
C GLY A 27 -17.23 -6.48 46.31
N GLU A 28 -17.74 -5.25 46.46
CA GLU A 28 -18.32 -4.46 45.37
C GLU A 28 -17.22 -3.80 44.52
N GLU A 29 -17.49 -3.53 43.25
CA GLU A 29 -16.56 -2.84 42.35
C GLU A 29 -16.60 -1.32 42.57
N VAL A 30 -15.47 -0.72 42.97
CA VAL A 30 -15.29 0.74 43.09
C VAL A 30 -14.37 1.27 41.98
N LYS A 31 -14.58 2.53 41.59
CA LYS A 31 -13.94 3.12 40.39
C LYS A 31 -13.27 4.45 40.70
N THR A 32 -12.15 4.69 40.03
CA THR A 32 -11.43 5.96 40.05
C THR A 32 -10.82 6.21 38.67
N THR A 33 -10.90 7.46 38.21
CA THR A 33 -10.27 7.88 36.95
C THR A 33 -8.99 8.63 37.28
N LEU A 34 -7.83 8.05 37.01
CA LEU A 34 -6.56 8.78 37.15
C LEU A 34 -6.42 9.81 36.04
N VAL A 35 -5.67 10.88 36.29
CA VAL A 35 -5.35 11.89 35.27
C VAL A 35 -3.85 12.13 35.17
N LEU A 36 -3.31 12.10 33.94
CA LEU A 36 -1.91 12.34 33.63
C LEU A 36 -1.78 13.40 32.54
N ALA A 37 -0.79 14.30 32.67
CA ALA A 37 -0.46 15.28 31.63
C ALA A 37 0.18 14.59 30.41
N ASP A 38 -0.20 14.97 29.19
CA ASP A 38 0.23 14.28 27.97
C ASP A 38 1.68 14.57 27.54
N ASP A 39 2.25 15.70 27.94
CA ASP A 39 3.57 16.16 27.45
C ASP A 39 4.78 15.65 28.26
N ASP A 40 4.60 15.42 29.55
CA ASP A 40 5.64 14.95 30.48
C ASP A 40 5.28 13.65 31.23
N LEU A 41 4.07 13.11 30.96
CA LEU A 41 3.49 11.90 31.55
C LEU A 41 3.38 11.93 33.08
N VAL A 42 3.25 13.13 33.68
CA VAL A 42 3.01 13.31 35.12
C VAL A 42 1.58 12.89 35.48
N PHE A 43 1.43 11.83 36.28
CA PHE A 43 0.23 11.60 37.07
C PHE A 43 0.01 12.77 38.03
N ALA A 44 -1.12 13.47 37.89
CA ALA A 44 -1.38 14.77 38.56
C ALA A 44 -2.55 14.74 39.56
N GLY A 45 -3.46 13.77 39.44
CA GLY A 45 -4.72 13.74 40.19
C GLY A 45 -5.63 12.58 39.81
N PHE A 46 -6.84 12.57 40.36
CA PHE A 46 -7.82 11.49 40.16
C PHE A 46 -9.26 11.98 40.35
N ALA A 47 -10.23 11.30 39.76
CA ALA A 47 -11.63 11.36 40.14
C ALA A 47 -11.97 10.23 41.13
N ASN A 48 -12.75 10.53 42.17
CA ASN A 48 -13.28 9.49 43.08
C ASN A 48 -14.55 8.82 42.48
N SER A 49 -15.17 7.86 43.20
CA SER A 49 -16.32 7.09 42.68
C SER A 49 -17.56 7.95 42.36
N SER A 50 -17.64 9.20 42.85
CA SER A 50 -18.70 10.16 42.49
C SER A 50 -18.36 11.03 41.27
N GLY A 51 -17.25 10.78 40.58
CA GLY A 51 -16.79 11.57 39.43
C GLY A 51 -16.23 12.95 39.79
N HIS A 52 -15.95 13.21 41.09
CA HIS A 52 -15.43 14.50 41.54
C HIS A 52 -13.90 14.51 41.44
N TRP A 53 -13.35 15.53 40.79
CA TRP A 53 -11.92 15.64 40.50
C TRP A 53 -11.10 16.19 41.67
N HIS A 54 -9.96 15.56 41.91
CA HIS A 54 -8.97 15.90 42.94
C HIS A 54 -7.59 16.04 42.29
N ILE A 55 -6.91 17.16 42.49
CA ILE A 55 -5.59 17.46 41.89
C ILE A 55 -4.62 18.00 42.95
N THR A 56 -3.32 17.79 42.78
CA THR A 56 -2.27 18.29 43.69
C THR A 56 -2.19 19.82 43.74
N GLU A 57 -1.48 20.36 44.74
CA GLU A 57 -1.43 21.82 44.95
C GLU A 57 -0.78 22.59 43.79
N ASP A 58 0.21 21.99 43.10
CA ASP A 58 1.07 22.71 42.15
C ASP A 58 0.40 22.98 40.79
N PHE A 59 -0.65 22.25 40.41
CA PHE A 59 -1.37 22.51 39.15
C PHE A 59 -2.36 23.67 39.30
N TYR A 60 -1.96 24.88 38.90
CA TYR A 60 -2.78 26.10 39.06
C TYR A 60 -3.82 26.32 37.96
N ARG A 61 -3.67 25.67 36.80
CA ARG A 61 -4.64 25.65 35.70
C ARG A 61 -4.80 24.22 35.23
N SER A 62 -5.86 23.56 35.64
CA SER A 62 -6.16 22.18 35.27
C SER A 62 -6.85 22.09 33.92
N GLY A 63 -7.91 22.87 33.66
CA GLY A 63 -8.75 22.69 32.47
C GLY A 63 -9.52 21.36 32.45
N LEU A 64 -9.58 20.67 33.59
CA LEU A 64 -10.49 19.55 33.82
C LEU A 64 -11.91 20.08 34.13
N PRO A 65 -12.96 19.24 34.06
CA PRO A 65 -14.31 19.65 34.40
C PRO A 65 -14.42 20.12 35.86
N ASP A 66 -14.92 21.34 36.06
CA ASP A 66 -15.29 21.84 37.39
C ASP A 66 -16.55 21.12 37.94
N PRO A 67 -16.67 20.93 39.27
CA PRO A 67 -15.78 21.44 40.31
C PRO A 67 -14.57 20.53 40.60
N ILE A 68 -13.42 21.14 40.88
CA ILE A 68 -12.19 20.44 41.25
C ILE A 68 -11.78 20.80 42.68
N THR A 69 -11.31 19.82 43.45
CA THR A 69 -10.70 20.02 44.76
C THR A 69 -9.18 19.90 44.68
N LYS A 70 -8.46 20.81 45.36
CA LYS A 70 -7.01 20.65 45.57
C LYS A 70 -6.74 19.81 46.80
N VAL A 71 -5.91 18.78 46.66
CA VAL A 71 -5.43 17.95 47.77
C VAL A 71 -4.08 18.48 48.29
N PRO A 72 -3.81 18.39 49.61
CA PRO A 72 -2.62 18.96 50.24
C PRO A 72 -1.38 18.08 50.03
N ILE A 73 -0.99 17.88 48.77
CA ILE A 73 0.14 17.08 48.29
C ILE A 73 0.80 17.83 47.12
N ARG A 74 2.12 17.74 46.99
CA ARG A 74 2.93 18.37 45.93
C ARG A 74 3.80 17.40 45.14
N HIS A 75 4.14 17.79 43.91
CA HIS A 75 5.00 17.07 42.98
C HIS A 75 6.50 17.19 43.29
N ASN A 76 6.89 16.90 44.52
CA ASN A 76 8.30 16.82 44.90
C ASN A 76 8.53 15.70 45.92
N TYR A 77 9.67 15.02 45.80
CA TYR A 77 9.99 13.87 46.64
C TYR A 77 10.17 14.19 48.12
N PHE A 78 10.38 15.47 48.49
CA PHE A 78 10.41 15.88 49.90
C PHE A 78 9.01 15.88 50.53
N ASP A 79 7.99 16.41 49.86
CA ASP A 79 6.61 16.29 50.34
C ASP A 79 6.06 14.86 50.20
N LEU A 80 6.41 14.14 49.13
CA LEU A 80 5.88 12.77 48.93
C LEU A 80 6.52 11.72 49.86
N ILE A 81 7.82 11.79 50.16
CA ILE A 81 8.53 10.79 51.00
C ILE A 81 9.81 11.33 51.68
N GLY A 82 9.94 12.64 51.89
CA GLY A 82 11.11 13.23 52.58
C GLY A 82 12.44 13.17 51.81
N GLY A 83 12.42 12.87 50.50
CA GLY A 83 13.58 12.91 49.59
C GLY A 83 13.64 11.74 48.61
N HIS A 84 14.20 11.96 47.42
CA HIS A 84 14.20 10.97 46.32
C HIS A 84 14.91 9.65 46.68
N TRP A 85 15.96 9.69 47.52
CA TRP A 85 16.66 8.52 48.03
C TRP A 85 15.74 7.50 48.76
N ASN A 86 14.60 7.95 49.30
CA ASN A 86 13.61 7.08 49.93
C ASN A 86 12.70 6.33 48.93
N LEU A 87 12.76 6.62 47.62
CA LEU A 87 11.97 5.90 46.60
C LEU A 87 12.27 4.38 46.58
N SER A 88 13.48 3.98 46.97
CA SER A 88 13.88 2.58 47.19
C SER A 88 13.15 1.85 48.32
N LYS A 89 12.32 2.57 49.10
CA LYS A 89 11.48 2.03 50.19
C LYS A 89 10.00 1.94 49.80
N VAL A 90 9.64 2.39 48.60
CA VAL A 90 8.26 2.33 48.10
C VAL A 90 8.01 0.93 47.52
N PRO A 91 7.05 0.14 48.04
CA PRO A 91 6.66 -1.10 47.40
C PRO A 91 5.89 -0.80 46.11
N LEU A 92 6.23 -1.53 45.05
CA LEU A 92 5.65 -1.44 43.71
C LEU A 92 5.15 -2.81 43.30
N GLY A 93 3.86 -2.90 43.01
CA GLY A 93 3.18 -4.14 42.63
C GLY A 93 1.66 -4.01 42.71
N LYS A 94 0.98 -5.11 42.40
CA LYS A 94 -0.49 -5.19 42.30
C LYS A 94 -1.20 -4.79 43.59
N GLN A 95 -0.69 -5.19 44.76
CA GLN A 95 -1.33 -4.89 46.05
C GLN A 95 -1.31 -3.38 46.36
N SER A 96 -0.14 -2.76 46.23
CA SER A 96 0.06 -1.31 46.40
C SER A 96 -0.76 -0.50 45.39
N ALA A 97 -0.87 -0.98 44.14
CA ALA A 97 -1.71 -0.37 43.11
C ALA A 97 -3.22 -0.48 43.40
N ILE A 98 -3.71 -1.65 43.84
CA ILE A 98 -5.11 -1.85 44.26
C ILE A 98 -5.44 -0.96 45.45
N GLN A 99 -4.54 -0.86 46.44
CA GLN A 99 -4.77 -0.04 47.62
C GLN A 99 -4.75 1.46 47.30
N ALA A 100 -3.92 1.91 46.34
CA ALA A 100 -4.00 3.28 45.82
C ALA A 100 -5.35 3.54 45.13
N ALA A 101 -5.78 2.66 44.22
CA ALA A 101 -7.03 2.80 43.49
C ALA A 101 -8.26 2.83 44.42
N ARG A 102 -8.30 1.96 45.45
CA ARG A 102 -9.33 2.01 46.52
C ARG A 102 -9.32 3.32 47.29
N THR A 103 -8.13 3.82 47.64
CA THR A 103 -7.96 5.08 48.39
C THR A 103 -8.47 6.28 47.59
N PHE A 104 -8.25 6.32 46.28
CA PHE A 104 -8.78 7.35 45.40
C PHE A 104 -10.27 7.20 45.13
N ALA A 105 -10.74 5.98 44.84
CA ALA A 105 -12.15 5.69 44.60
C ALA A 105 -13.05 6.05 45.79
N SER A 106 -12.57 5.87 47.02
CA SER A 106 -13.28 6.21 48.26
C SER A 106 -12.90 7.58 48.86
N TYR A 107 -12.09 8.39 48.15
CA TYR A 107 -11.50 9.60 48.75
C TYR A 107 -12.53 10.63 49.20
N SER A 108 -12.39 11.03 50.46
CA SER A 108 -13.07 12.17 51.08
C SER A 108 -12.15 12.82 52.09
N SER A 109 -12.03 14.16 52.05
CA SER A 109 -11.19 14.94 52.97
C SER A 109 -11.61 14.84 54.45
N ALA A 110 -12.80 14.30 54.74
CA ALA A 110 -13.27 14.02 56.09
C ALA A 110 -12.90 12.62 56.61
N MET A 111 -12.50 11.68 55.74
CA MET A 111 -12.32 10.26 56.06
C MET A 111 -10.93 9.72 55.71
N THR A 112 -10.28 10.26 54.68
CA THR A 112 -8.93 9.86 54.26
C THR A 112 -7.90 10.85 54.81
N SER A 113 -6.93 10.36 55.60
CA SER A 113 -5.83 11.20 56.07
C SER A 113 -4.89 11.60 54.94
N VAL A 114 -4.20 12.74 55.10
CA VAL A 114 -3.20 13.22 54.13
C VAL A 114 -2.09 12.19 53.90
N GLU A 115 -1.73 11.42 54.94
CA GLU A 115 -0.67 10.40 54.83
C GLU A 115 -1.11 9.18 54.01
N GLN A 116 -2.35 8.69 54.19
CA GLN A 116 -2.90 7.64 53.33
C GLN A 116 -2.97 8.08 51.87
N LEU A 117 -3.39 9.34 51.63
CA LEU A 117 -3.45 9.90 50.29
C LEU A 117 -2.05 10.09 49.67
N ARG A 118 -1.08 10.57 50.44
CA ARG A 118 0.34 10.70 50.04
C ARG A 118 0.92 9.35 49.64
N GLN A 119 0.70 8.31 50.44
CA GLN A 119 1.19 6.96 50.16
C GLN A 119 0.54 6.36 48.89
N ALA A 120 -0.77 6.53 48.73
CA ALA A 120 -1.50 6.13 47.51
C ALA A 120 -0.99 6.88 46.27
N PHE A 121 -0.76 8.19 46.39
CA PHE A 121 -0.24 9.03 45.32
C PHE A 121 1.16 8.60 44.91
N LEU A 122 2.05 8.35 45.87
CA LEU A 122 3.41 7.92 45.63
C LEU A 122 3.50 6.56 44.91
N TRP A 123 2.66 5.59 45.28
CA TRP A 123 2.61 4.28 44.62
C TRP A 123 2.36 4.42 43.11
N LEU A 124 1.30 5.13 42.72
CA LEU A 124 0.99 5.28 41.29
C LEU A 124 1.91 6.30 40.60
N TYR A 125 2.41 7.30 41.31
CA TYR A 125 3.39 8.23 40.73
C TYR A 125 4.69 7.50 40.32
N VAL A 126 5.19 6.53 41.11
CA VAL A 126 6.36 5.73 40.71
C VAL A 126 6.01 4.69 39.64
N MET A 127 4.88 3.97 39.78
CA MET A 127 4.48 2.93 38.83
C MET A 127 3.98 3.46 37.47
N LEU A 128 3.56 4.73 37.40
CA LEU A 128 3.16 5.40 36.17
C LEU A 128 4.26 6.36 35.72
N THR A 129 4.38 7.52 36.37
CA THR A 129 5.25 8.63 35.92
C THR A 129 6.71 8.17 35.74
N GLU A 130 7.33 7.60 36.77
CA GLU A 130 8.77 7.28 36.72
C GLU A 130 9.07 5.96 35.97
N ALA A 131 8.15 5.00 35.97
CA ALA A 131 8.25 3.79 35.15
C ALA A 131 8.13 4.07 33.64
N MET A 132 7.35 5.08 33.22
CA MET A 132 7.31 5.53 31.82
C MET A 132 8.59 6.25 31.39
N ARG A 133 9.32 6.86 32.34
CA ARG A 133 10.57 7.62 32.10
C ARG A 133 11.81 6.74 32.09
N LEU A 134 11.93 5.82 33.05
CA LEU A 134 13.13 4.99 33.26
C LEU A 134 12.79 3.50 33.17
N ARG A 135 13.30 2.84 32.12
CA ARG A 135 13.04 1.41 31.84
C ARG A 135 13.36 0.51 33.04
N ALA A 136 14.47 0.75 33.74
CA ALA A 136 14.87 -0.04 34.90
C ALA A 136 13.97 0.14 36.15
N ILE A 137 13.22 1.25 36.28
CA ILE A 137 12.15 1.36 37.28
C ILE A 137 10.98 0.44 36.90
N ARG A 138 10.52 0.51 35.64
CA ARG A 138 9.46 -0.36 35.11
C ARG A 138 9.81 -1.85 35.22
N ASN A 139 11.04 -2.22 34.86
CA ASN A 139 11.54 -3.59 34.89
C ASN A 139 11.60 -4.17 36.32
N THR A 140 11.53 -3.34 37.36
CA THR A 140 11.52 -3.78 38.77
C THR A 140 10.27 -4.63 39.07
N PHE A 141 9.11 -4.24 38.52
CA PHE A 141 7.79 -4.84 38.81
C PHE A 141 7.10 -5.52 37.62
N VAL A 142 7.35 -5.13 36.36
CA VAL A 142 6.61 -5.68 35.19
C VAL A 142 6.76 -7.20 35.02
N GLY A 143 7.89 -7.80 35.41
CA GLY A 143 8.07 -9.26 35.40
C GLY A 143 7.58 -9.99 36.65
N ARG A 144 7.10 -9.27 37.68
CA ARG A 144 6.73 -9.81 39.01
C ARG A 144 5.53 -9.07 39.61
N TRP A 145 4.53 -8.73 38.79
CA TRP A 145 3.45 -7.81 39.18
C TRP A 145 2.64 -8.25 40.41
N GLU A 146 2.49 -9.55 40.62
CA GLU A 146 1.77 -10.13 41.76
C GLU A 146 2.53 -9.98 43.11
N GLU A 147 3.83 -9.68 43.07
CA GLU A 147 4.70 -9.47 44.24
C GLU A 147 4.92 -7.97 44.52
N GLU A 148 5.16 -7.60 45.77
CA GLU A 148 5.65 -6.24 46.06
C GLU A 148 7.18 -6.18 45.88
N SER A 149 7.62 -5.25 45.03
CA SER A 149 9.00 -5.08 44.61
C SER A 149 9.50 -3.66 44.89
N PHE A 150 10.81 -3.47 44.99
CA PHE A 150 11.42 -2.19 45.39
C PHE A 150 12.51 -1.80 44.39
N ILE A 151 12.57 -0.53 43.99
CA ILE A 151 13.65 -0.06 43.12
C ILE A 151 14.98 -0.08 43.86
N TYR A 152 16.05 -0.46 43.17
CA TYR A 152 17.40 -0.40 43.73
C TYR A 152 17.76 1.06 44.11
N PRO A 153 18.45 1.32 45.23
CA PRO A 153 18.77 2.69 45.67
C PRO A 153 19.42 3.56 44.60
N GLY A 154 20.35 3.03 43.81
CA GLY A 154 20.96 3.76 42.70
C GLY A 154 19.96 4.22 41.63
N HIS A 155 18.86 3.48 41.39
CA HIS A 155 17.84 3.91 40.41
C HIS A 155 17.18 5.23 40.82
N ALA A 156 17.06 5.49 42.14
CA ALA A 156 16.43 6.68 42.68
C ALA A 156 17.24 7.97 42.46
N GLU A 157 18.56 7.84 42.22
CA GLU A 157 19.46 8.97 41.99
C GLU A 157 19.21 9.59 40.60
N TYR A 158 18.94 8.77 39.57
CA TYR A 158 18.71 9.23 38.19
C TYR A 158 17.36 9.95 38.00
N VAL A 159 16.38 9.66 38.86
CA VAL A 159 15.03 10.24 38.80
C VAL A 159 15.04 11.77 38.81
N VAL A 160 15.93 12.40 39.60
CA VAL A 160 16.01 13.87 39.64
C VAL A 160 16.70 14.49 38.43
N TYR A 161 17.50 13.71 37.68
CA TYR A 161 18.17 14.16 36.45
C TYR A 161 17.28 14.04 35.19
N TRP A 162 16.10 13.39 35.28
CA TRP A 162 15.20 13.23 34.14
C TRP A 162 14.90 14.55 33.42
N GLY A 163 14.74 15.65 34.16
CA GLY A 163 14.50 16.98 33.59
C GLY A 163 15.62 17.47 32.66
N GLN A 164 16.87 17.13 32.97
CA GLN A 164 18.05 17.44 32.16
C GLN A 164 18.26 16.42 31.04
N LEU A 165 18.16 15.11 31.34
CA LEU A 165 18.27 14.02 30.35
C LEU A 165 17.28 14.21 29.19
N SER A 166 16.01 14.48 29.49
CA SER A 166 14.98 14.79 28.49
C SER A 166 15.29 16.05 27.69
N TYR A 167 15.79 17.12 28.32
CA TYR A 167 16.21 18.33 27.60
C TYR A 167 17.37 18.04 26.63
N VAL A 168 18.37 17.28 27.07
CA VAL A 168 19.55 16.97 26.26
C VAL A 168 19.20 16.03 25.10
N LEU A 169 18.41 14.97 25.34
CA LEU A 169 17.93 14.08 24.27
C LEU A 169 17.10 14.86 23.23
N LEU A 170 16.24 15.78 23.65
CA LEU A 170 15.50 16.67 22.75
C LEU A 170 16.44 17.59 21.95
N ARG A 171 17.46 18.19 22.58
CA ARG A 171 18.44 19.06 21.88
C ARG A 171 19.31 18.28 20.89
N TRP A 172 19.72 17.08 21.25
CA TRP A 172 20.45 16.16 20.37
C TRP A 172 19.59 15.77 19.17
N GLN A 173 18.32 15.38 19.38
CA GLN A 173 17.37 15.11 18.29
C GLN A 173 17.13 16.35 17.40
N GLN A 174 16.92 17.53 17.99
CA GLN A 174 16.77 18.81 17.26
C GLN A 174 18.02 19.18 16.45
N SER A 175 19.19 18.69 16.83
CA SER A 175 20.45 18.86 16.08
C SER A 175 20.66 17.81 14.98
N HIS A 176 19.62 17.06 14.60
CA HIS A 176 19.71 15.89 13.72
C HIS A 176 20.75 14.86 14.19
N PHE A 177 20.80 14.63 15.51
CA PHE A 177 21.72 13.71 16.19
C PHE A 177 23.21 14.10 16.16
N GLN A 178 23.55 15.33 15.73
CA GLN A 178 24.94 15.77 15.56
C GLN A 178 25.60 16.34 16.83
N HIS A 179 24.84 16.94 17.75
CA HIS A 179 25.38 17.72 18.87
C HIS A 179 24.97 17.16 20.23
N TRP A 180 25.94 16.66 20.99
CA TRP A 180 25.82 16.36 22.43
C TRP A 180 26.41 17.52 23.26
N PRO A 181 26.00 17.74 24.53
CA PRO A 181 26.60 18.77 25.36
C PRO A 181 28.09 18.53 25.59
N ASP A 182 28.87 19.61 25.52
CA ASP A 182 30.27 19.61 25.94
C ASP A 182 30.39 19.16 27.41
N PRO A 183 31.22 18.15 27.76
CA PRO A 183 31.52 17.77 29.14
C PRO A 183 32.08 18.90 30.02
N GLY A 184 32.60 19.98 29.43
CA GLY A 184 32.98 21.21 30.13
C GLY A 184 31.78 22.09 30.54
N SER A 185 30.62 21.95 29.89
CA SER A 185 29.41 22.73 30.19
C SER A 185 28.70 22.28 31.47
N ILE A 186 27.90 23.15 32.09
CA ILE A 186 27.14 22.83 33.32
C ILE A 186 26.27 21.57 33.14
N VAL A 187 25.61 21.44 31.98
CA VAL A 187 24.77 20.28 31.67
C VAL A 187 25.59 19.03 31.41
N GLY A 188 26.73 19.15 30.72
CA GLY A 188 27.66 18.03 30.52
C GLY A 188 28.29 17.54 31.83
N GLN A 189 28.56 18.43 32.78
CA GLN A 189 29.01 18.07 34.13
C GLN A 189 27.92 17.29 34.88
N SER A 190 26.68 17.80 34.96
CA SER A 190 25.58 17.09 35.64
C SER A 190 25.21 15.74 35.00
N LEU A 191 25.44 15.54 33.70
CA LEU A 191 25.31 14.22 33.07
C LEU A 191 26.50 13.30 33.38
N LYS A 192 27.70 13.85 33.48
CA LYS A 192 28.90 13.09 33.88
C LYS A 192 28.84 12.63 35.34
N ASP A 193 28.20 13.39 36.21
CA ASP A 193 27.95 13.01 37.63
C ASP A 193 27.08 11.74 37.76
N ILE A 194 26.41 11.32 36.68
CA ILE A 194 25.63 10.06 36.57
C ILE A 194 26.15 9.10 35.47
N ASP A 195 27.43 9.24 35.07
CA ASP A 195 28.12 8.46 34.02
C ASP A 195 27.44 8.45 32.63
N VAL A 196 26.62 9.46 32.33
CA VAL A 196 25.99 9.65 31.02
C VAL A 196 26.88 10.55 30.16
N ASN A 197 27.83 9.94 29.45
CA ASN A 197 28.87 10.67 28.71
C ASN A 197 28.46 10.95 27.25
N ASN A 198 27.58 10.13 26.66
CA ASN A 198 27.15 10.25 25.26
C ASN A 198 25.66 9.86 25.06
N PRO A 199 25.06 10.05 23.86
CA PRO A 199 23.65 9.78 23.61
C PRO A 199 23.25 8.31 23.80
N ASN A 200 24.13 7.37 23.49
CA ASN A 200 23.85 5.95 23.70
C ASN A 200 23.79 5.65 25.20
N ASP A 201 24.65 6.23 26.03
CA ASP A 201 24.56 6.06 27.50
C ASP A 201 23.19 6.55 28.01
N ALA A 202 22.71 7.70 27.50
CA ALA A 202 21.41 8.27 27.88
C ALA A 202 20.19 7.46 27.39
N LEU A 203 20.32 6.73 26.28
CA LEU A 203 19.28 5.82 25.75
C LEU A 203 19.36 4.41 26.34
N GLN A 204 20.57 4.00 26.77
CA GLN A 204 20.92 2.71 27.34
C GLN A 204 21.21 2.86 28.85
N ILE A 205 20.44 3.70 29.56
CA ILE A 205 20.39 3.70 31.03
C ILE A 205 19.67 2.43 31.50
N ASP A 206 20.36 1.30 31.34
CA ASP A 206 20.09 0.01 31.92
C ASP A 206 21.30 -0.30 32.81
N PHE A 207 21.10 -0.16 34.13
CA PHE A 207 22.19 0.12 35.04
C PHE A 207 23.23 -1.01 35.07
N ARG A 208 24.52 -0.67 34.93
CA ARG A 208 25.64 -1.63 34.91
C ARG A 208 25.89 -2.27 36.29
N GLY A 209 24.94 -3.11 36.72
CA GLY A 209 24.88 -3.82 37.99
C GLY A 209 25.27 -5.30 37.93
N GLY A 210 25.77 -5.78 36.78
CA GLY A 210 26.55 -7.02 36.68
C GLY A 210 25.80 -8.36 36.57
N LEU A 211 25.67 -8.85 35.35
CA LEU A 211 25.94 -10.26 35.02
C LEU A 211 26.90 -10.30 33.81
N PRO A 212 27.90 -11.20 33.77
CA PRO A 212 28.98 -11.16 32.77
C PRO A 212 28.65 -11.91 31.47
N ASP A 213 29.13 -11.37 30.36
CA ASP A 213 29.17 -11.97 29.01
C ASP A 213 30.46 -12.80 28.82
N PRO A 214 30.47 -13.83 27.93
CA PRO A 214 31.38 -13.72 26.77
C PRO A 214 30.98 -14.46 25.46
N VAL A 215 31.42 -13.91 24.31
CA VAL A 215 32.26 -14.48 23.19
C VAL A 215 31.85 -13.83 21.83
N THR A 216 32.55 -12.91 21.13
CA THR A 216 33.91 -12.86 20.48
C THR A 216 34.03 -13.65 19.13
N THR A 217 34.65 -13.22 17.99
CA THR A 217 35.55 -12.08 17.65
C THR A 217 35.91 -11.90 16.11
N ILE A 218 35.95 -10.65 15.57
CA ILE A 218 36.76 -10.04 14.43
C ILE A 218 36.53 -10.36 12.88
N PRO A 219 37.17 -9.67 11.85
CA PRO A 219 36.56 -9.31 10.52
C PRO A 219 37.44 -9.62 9.25
N ILE A 220 37.32 -8.89 8.08
CA ILE A 220 38.38 -8.48 7.07
C ILE A 220 37.81 -7.84 5.75
N ALA A 221 38.64 -7.10 4.95
CA ALA A 221 38.42 -6.51 3.58
C ALA A 221 39.82 -6.19 2.89
N PRO A 222 40.04 -5.44 1.76
CA PRO A 222 39.17 -4.78 0.73
C PRO A 222 39.68 -4.77 -0.78
N ASN A 223 39.03 -3.99 -1.67
CA ASN A 223 39.49 -3.28 -2.94
C ASN A 223 40.04 -3.98 -4.23
N TYR A 224 39.65 -3.44 -5.42
CA TYR A 224 40.50 -3.15 -6.62
C TYR A 224 39.77 -2.27 -7.68
N ASN A 225 40.49 -1.54 -8.56
CA ASN A 225 39.96 -0.69 -9.67
C ASN A 225 41.09 -0.23 -10.64
N ASP A 226 40.89 -0.09 -11.98
CA ASP A 226 41.65 0.84 -12.89
C ASP A 226 41.29 0.82 -14.42
N GLN A 227 41.06 2.02 -14.99
CA GLN A 227 41.37 2.66 -16.32
C GLN A 227 41.32 1.96 -17.71
N VAL A 228 40.87 2.72 -18.73
CA VAL A 228 40.88 2.47 -20.20
C VAL A 228 41.29 3.74 -21.00
N ASP A 229 41.67 3.61 -22.29
CA ASP A 229 42.24 4.67 -23.15
C ASP A 229 41.22 5.40 -24.05
N HIS A 230 41.13 6.73 -23.93
CA HIS A 230 40.21 7.59 -24.68
C HIS A 230 40.49 7.74 -26.19
N GLY A 231 41.67 7.34 -26.70
CA GLY A 231 42.08 7.60 -28.09
C GLY A 231 41.21 6.94 -29.17
N VAL A 232 40.49 5.87 -28.83
CA VAL A 232 39.61 5.13 -29.75
C VAL A 232 38.21 5.74 -29.83
N LEU A 233 37.72 6.34 -28.74
CA LEU A 233 36.32 6.78 -28.56
C LEU A 233 35.88 7.80 -29.63
N ASN A 234 36.75 8.77 -29.93
CA ASN A 234 36.44 9.84 -30.88
C ASN A 234 36.12 9.34 -32.30
N LYS A 235 36.65 8.18 -32.73
CA LYS A 235 36.36 7.63 -34.07
C LYS A 235 35.00 6.95 -34.19
N LEU A 236 34.39 6.53 -33.08
CA LEU A 236 33.01 6.03 -33.09
C LEU A 236 32.01 7.18 -33.29
N CYS A 237 32.36 8.38 -32.86
CA CYS A 237 31.57 9.60 -33.07
C CYS A 237 31.55 10.07 -34.54
N GLU A 238 32.44 9.55 -35.40
CA GLU A 238 32.52 9.84 -36.83
C GLU A 238 31.71 8.85 -37.70
N VAL A 239 31.07 7.83 -37.12
CA VAL A 239 30.29 6.82 -37.85
C VAL A 239 28.85 7.32 -38.05
N PRO A 240 28.37 7.55 -39.29
CA PRO A 240 26.99 7.98 -39.53
C PRO A 240 26.01 6.82 -39.37
N LEU A 241 24.94 7.07 -38.61
CA LEU A 241 23.90 6.12 -38.23
C LEU A 241 22.51 6.64 -38.66
N GLY A 242 21.57 5.74 -38.91
CA GLY A 242 20.25 6.05 -39.46
C GLY A 242 19.86 5.10 -40.60
N LYS A 243 18.59 5.14 -41.03
CA LYS A 243 17.99 4.17 -41.96
C LYS A 243 18.76 3.98 -43.26
N LYS A 244 19.31 5.04 -43.84
CA LYS A 244 20.03 4.99 -45.12
C LYS A 244 21.45 4.40 -44.97
N PRO A 245 22.32 4.88 -44.05
CA PRO A 245 23.55 4.18 -43.67
C PRO A 245 23.34 2.71 -43.25
N ALA A 246 22.21 2.39 -42.61
CA ALA A 246 21.84 1.03 -42.21
C ALA A 246 21.57 0.11 -43.41
N ILE A 247 20.72 0.54 -44.34
CA ILE A 247 20.42 -0.22 -45.57
C ILE A 247 21.69 -0.41 -46.41
N GLU A 248 22.58 0.58 -46.43
CA GLU A 248 23.87 0.47 -47.11
C GLU A 248 24.84 -0.49 -46.42
N ALA A 249 24.97 -0.44 -45.10
CA ALA A 249 25.76 -1.41 -44.32
C ALA A 249 25.25 -2.85 -44.51
N VAL A 250 23.93 -3.05 -44.43
CA VAL A 250 23.30 -4.37 -44.67
C VAL A 250 23.57 -4.85 -46.11
N ARG A 251 23.55 -3.97 -47.12
CA ARG A 251 23.92 -4.33 -48.49
C ARG A 251 25.38 -4.73 -48.61
N THR A 252 26.32 -3.94 -48.08
CA THR A 252 27.76 -4.24 -48.11
C THR A 252 28.10 -5.60 -47.50
N LEU A 253 27.41 -5.98 -46.42
CA LEU A 253 27.55 -7.30 -45.80
C LEU A 253 26.83 -8.41 -46.58
N ALA A 254 25.62 -8.16 -47.10
CA ALA A 254 24.86 -9.14 -47.89
C ALA A 254 25.47 -9.41 -49.27
N SER A 255 26.26 -8.47 -49.83
CA SER A 255 27.03 -8.63 -51.05
C SER A 255 28.54 -8.78 -50.79
N TYR A 256 28.93 -9.21 -49.58
CA TYR A 256 30.34 -9.40 -49.23
C TYR A 256 31.03 -10.39 -50.17
N ASN A 257 32.15 -9.97 -50.75
CA ASN A 257 33.03 -10.81 -51.54
C ASN A 257 34.48 -10.48 -51.16
N SER A 258 35.24 -11.47 -50.70
CA SER A 258 36.62 -11.32 -50.22
C SER A 258 37.62 -10.86 -51.27
N ALA A 259 37.26 -10.88 -52.56
CA ALA A 259 38.07 -10.34 -53.65
C ALA A 259 37.78 -8.87 -53.99
N THR A 260 36.70 -8.27 -53.49
CA THR A 260 36.25 -6.92 -53.90
C THR A 260 35.78 -6.00 -52.78
N THR A 261 35.33 -6.53 -51.63
CA THR A 261 34.95 -5.73 -50.46
C THR A 261 36.18 -5.49 -49.59
N THR A 262 36.51 -4.23 -49.29
CA THR A 262 37.68 -3.92 -48.46
C THR A 262 37.40 -4.12 -46.97
N GLU A 263 38.46 -4.39 -46.20
CA GLU A 263 38.37 -4.56 -44.74
C GLU A 263 37.82 -3.29 -44.05
N ALA A 264 38.08 -2.11 -44.60
CA ALA A 264 37.55 -0.84 -44.09
C ALA A 264 36.02 -0.75 -44.25
N GLU A 265 35.48 -1.10 -45.42
CA GLU A 265 34.04 -1.12 -45.69
C GLU A 265 33.32 -2.15 -44.79
N LEU A 266 33.91 -3.32 -44.60
CA LEU A 266 33.42 -4.35 -43.67
C LEU A 266 33.37 -3.86 -42.23
N ARG A 267 34.49 -3.31 -41.72
CA ARG A 267 34.56 -2.75 -40.35
C ARG A 267 33.56 -1.63 -40.14
N GLN A 268 33.38 -0.74 -41.12
CA GLN A 268 32.43 0.37 -41.02
C GLN A 268 30.97 -0.10 -41.10
N ALA A 269 30.66 -1.11 -41.94
CA ALA A 269 29.33 -1.71 -42.01
C ALA A 269 28.95 -2.45 -40.72
N PHE A 270 29.84 -3.27 -40.16
CA PHE A 270 29.62 -3.96 -38.89
C PHE A 270 29.46 -2.97 -37.73
N ALA A 271 30.31 -1.93 -37.63
CA ALA A 271 30.20 -0.90 -36.59
C ALA A 271 28.85 -0.18 -36.64
N ARG A 272 28.34 0.17 -37.83
CA ARG A 272 27.00 0.76 -37.99
C ARG A 272 25.92 -0.16 -37.43
N ILE A 273 25.87 -1.43 -37.87
CA ILE A 273 24.84 -2.38 -37.42
C ILE A 273 24.90 -2.56 -35.91
N TYR A 274 26.08 -2.88 -35.36
CA TYR A 274 26.27 -3.12 -33.93
C TYR A 274 25.76 -1.96 -33.04
N LEU A 275 26.08 -0.71 -33.40
CA LEU A 275 25.62 0.47 -32.65
C LEU A 275 24.09 0.65 -32.72
N MET A 276 23.45 0.31 -33.85
CA MET A 276 22.01 0.45 -34.04
C MET A 276 21.18 -0.72 -33.49
N THR A 277 21.70 -1.95 -33.50
CA THR A 277 20.96 -3.14 -33.05
C THR A 277 21.24 -3.49 -31.59
N THR A 278 22.49 -3.36 -31.14
CA THR A 278 22.90 -3.85 -29.82
C THR A 278 22.84 -2.73 -28.78
N GLU A 279 23.35 -1.54 -29.10
CA GLU A 279 23.50 -0.47 -28.10
C GLU A 279 22.35 0.54 -28.04
N ALA A 280 21.60 0.74 -29.12
CA ALA A 280 20.32 1.46 -29.06
C ALA A 280 19.26 0.73 -28.20
N LEU A 281 19.43 -0.57 -27.92
CA LEU A 281 18.59 -1.31 -26.97
C LEU A 281 19.02 -1.11 -25.50
N ARG A 282 20.30 -0.81 -25.25
CA ARG A 282 20.88 -0.70 -23.90
C ARG A 282 20.90 0.73 -23.37
N PHE A 283 21.27 1.71 -24.19
CA PHE A 283 21.41 3.10 -23.74
C PHE A 283 20.30 4.01 -24.27
N LYS A 284 19.46 4.49 -23.33
CA LYS A 284 18.35 5.43 -23.61
C LYS A 284 18.81 6.69 -24.36
N ALA A 285 20.04 7.17 -24.13
CA ALA A 285 20.61 8.29 -24.86
C ALA A 285 20.76 8.00 -26.37
N ILE A 286 21.43 6.89 -26.73
CA ILE A 286 21.60 6.44 -28.13
C ILE A 286 20.24 6.22 -28.80
N ARG A 287 19.31 5.56 -28.09
CA ARG A 287 17.94 5.36 -28.58
C ARG A 287 17.20 6.67 -28.85
N ASN A 288 17.37 7.67 -27.98
CA ASN A 288 16.75 8.98 -28.12
C ASN A 288 17.37 9.82 -29.26
N THR A 289 18.60 9.54 -29.70
CA THR A 289 19.17 10.15 -30.91
C THR A 289 18.34 9.80 -32.16
N PHE A 290 17.85 8.57 -32.25
CA PHE A 290 17.11 8.04 -33.40
C PHE A 290 15.59 8.20 -33.29
N ALA A 291 15.05 8.26 -32.07
CA ALA A 291 13.61 8.42 -31.82
C ALA A 291 13.09 9.74 -32.41
N GLY A 292 12.36 9.65 -33.53
CA GLY A 292 11.82 10.80 -34.28
C GLY A 292 12.71 11.31 -35.43
N ARG A 293 13.93 10.81 -35.62
CA ARG A 293 14.86 11.20 -36.72
C ARG A 293 15.47 10.02 -37.49
N TRP A 294 14.83 8.85 -37.45
CA TRP A 294 15.33 7.62 -38.09
C TRP A 294 15.59 7.74 -39.62
N GLU A 295 14.88 8.62 -40.31
CA GLU A 295 15.06 8.89 -41.75
C GLU A 295 16.29 9.80 -42.06
N GLU A 296 16.92 10.38 -41.03
CA GLU A 296 18.07 11.30 -41.12
C GLU A 296 19.38 10.63 -40.66
N GLU A 297 20.54 11.24 -40.97
CA GLU A 297 21.86 10.75 -40.53
C GLU A 297 22.30 11.42 -39.22
N SER A 298 22.80 10.64 -38.26
CA SER A 298 23.13 11.09 -36.89
C SER A 298 24.29 10.31 -36.25
N PHE A 299 24.81 10.82 -35.13
CA PHE A 299 26.09 10.39 -34.51
C PHE A 299 25.98 10.27 -32.97
N ILE A 300 26.95 9.63 -32.32
CA ILE A 300 26.97 9.32 -30.87
C ILE A 300 27.95 10.24 -30.10
N CYS A 301 27.67 10.47 -28.81
CA CYS A 301 28.47 11.29 -27.89
C CYS A 301 29.53 10.45 -27.13
N PRO A 302 30.75 10.96 -26.80
CA PRO A 302 31.88 10.12 -26.36
C PRO A 302 31.69 9.31 -25.06
N ASP A 303 30.94 9.82 -24.08
CA ASP A 303 31.09 9.45 -22.65
C ASP A 303 30.53 8.07 -22.22
N HIS A 304 30.24 7.15 -23.15
CA HIS A 304 29.42 5.95 -22.86
C HIS A 304 29.99 4.59 -23.33
N ALA A 305 31.16 4.53 -23.98
CA ALA A 305 31.51 3.33 -24.78
C ALA A 305 32.25 2.18 -24.03
N GLU A 306 32.72 2.36 -22.80
CA GLU A 306 33.66 1.40 -22.17
C GLU A 306 33.03 0.07 -21.73
N TYR A 307 31.78 0.07 -21.23
CA TYR A 307 31.12 -1.15 -20.72
C TYR A 307 30.47 -2.03 -21.81
N VAL A 308 30.40 -1.53 -23.04
CA VAL A 308 29.74 -2.17 -24.19
C VAL A 308 30.53 -3.38 -24.69
N TRP A 309 31.85 -3.19 -24.82
CA TRP A 309 32.74 -4.04 -25.60
C TRP A 309 32.84 -5.49 -25.07
N PHE A 310 32.91 -5.64 -23.74
CA PHE A 310 33.30 -6.89 -23.07
C PHE A 310 32.33 -8.07 -23.32
N ILE A 311 31.01 -7.83 -23.29
CA ILE A 311 30.00 -8.88 -23.40
C ILE A 311 29.78 -9.30 -24.87
N GLY A 312 29.95 -8.36 -25.82
CA GLY A 312 29.80 -8.65 -27.25
C GLY A 312 30.88 -9.58 -27.78
N ASP A 313 32.15 -9.28 -27.45
CA ASP A 313 33.30 -10.06 -27.91
C ASP A 313 33.27 -11.50 -27.35
N MET A 314 32.78 -11.73 -26.13
CA MET A 314 32.64 -13.09 -25.58
C MET A 314 31.75 -14.01 -26.43
N LEU A 315 30.52 -13.59 -26.71
CA LEU A 315 29.56 -14.40 -27.49
C LEU A 315 30.03 -14.59 -28.93
N PHE A 316 30.60 -13.53 -29.52
CA PHE A 316 31.21 -13.60 -30.86
C PHE A 316 32.38 -14.60 -30.90
N TYR A 317 33.33 -14.51 -29.98
CA TYR A 317 34.51 -15.38 -29.94
C TYR A 317 34.15 -16.85 -29.70
N ALA A 318 33.12 -17.12 -28.89
CA ALA A 318 32.60 -18.46 -28.65
C ALA A 318 31.97 -19.09 -29.90
N LEU A 319 31.07 -18.37 -30.57
CA LEU A 319 30.43 -18.80 -31.81
C LEU A 319 31.44 -18.96 -32.96
N VAL A 320 32.42 -18.06 -33.06
CA VAL A 320 33.51 -18.15 -34.05
C VAL A 320 34.43 -19.33 -33.78
N ARG A 321 34.80 -19.63 -32.52
CA ARG A 321 35.54 -20.86 -32.18
C ARG A 321 34.74 -22.11 -32.54
N TRP A 322 33.45 -22.14 -32.22
CA TRP A 322 32.57 -23.26 -32.54
C TRP A 322 32.46 -23.47 -34.07
N GLN A 323 32.34 -22.40 -34.85
CA GLN A 323 32.37 -22.45 -36.32
C GLN A 323 33.73 -22.92 -36.87
N GLN A 324 34.85 -22.46 -36.30
CA GLN A 324 36.20 -22.89 -36.68
C GLN A 324 36.41 -24.39 -36.38
N ASN A 325 35.85 -24.88 -35.27
CA ASN A 325 35.73 -26.29 -34.91
C ASN A 325 34.65 -27.05 -35.73
N ARG A 326 34.22 -26.51 -36.88
CA ARG A 326 33.20 -27.08 -37.79
C ARG A 326 31.88 -27.45 -37.11
N PHE A 327 31.51 -26.72 -36.08
CA PHE A 327 30.34 -26.93 -35.22
C PHE A 327 30.41 -28.21 -34.35
N GLU A 328 31.52 -28.95 -34.36
CA GLU A 328 31.68 -30.21 -33.63
C GLU A 328 31.96 -29.99 -32.13
N HIS A 329 32.65 -28.91 -31.76
CA HIS A 329 33.12 -28.66 -30.39
C HIS A 329 32.89 -27.20 -29.94
N TRP A 330 32.08 -27.01 -28.89
CA TRP A 330 31.97 -25.75 -28.13
C TRP A 330 33.33 -25.45 -27.42
N PRO A 331 33.63 -24.21 -26.98
CA PRO A 331 34.90 -23.91 -26.31
C PRO A 331 35.21 -24.81 -25.11
N ASP A 332 36.50 -25.05 -24.87
CA ASP A 332 36.99 -26.07 -23.94
C ASP A 332 36.49 -25.85 -22.50
N SER A 333 36.10 -26.94 -21.84
CA SER A 333 35.24 -27.00 -20.63
C SER A 333 35.82 -26.42 -19.32
N ASP A 334 37.03 -25.87 -19.38
CA ASP A 334 37.76 -25.25 -18.26
C ASP A 334 38.32 -23.87 -18.64
N SER A 335 37.89 -23.31 -19.79
CA SER A 335 38.30 -21.97 -20.21
C SER A 335 37.56 -20.88 -19.46
N ILE A 336 38.21 -19.73 -19.23
CA ILE A 336 37.58 -18.54 -18.61
C ILE A 336 36.34 -18.13 -19.41
N LEU A 337 36.40 -18.22 -20.74
CA LEU A 337 35.26 -17.95 -21.62
C LEU A 337 34.06 -18.87 -21.33
N ASP A 338 34.28 -20.18 -21.21
CA ASP A 338 33.24 -21.15 -20.86
C ASP A 338 32.67 -20.91 -19.45
N GLN A 339 33.50 -20.57 -18.46
CA GLN A 339 33.05 -20.19 -17.12
C GLN A 339 32.17 -18.92 -17.14
N SER A 340 32.57 -17.90 -17.90
CA SER A 340 31.80 -16.64 -18.01
C SER A 340 30.53 -16.78 -18.86
N LEU A 341 30.48 -17.72 -19.82
CA LEU A 341 29.26 -18.08 -20.54
C LEU A 341 28.28 -18.86 -19.65
N LYS A 342 28.79 -19.80 -18.85
CA LYS A 342 28.00 -20.52 -17.84
C LYS A 342 27.41 -19.58 -16.78
N SER A 343 28.14 -18.53 -16.36
CA SER A 343 27.58 -17.52 -15.44
C SER A 343 26.41 -16.69 -16.00
N ILE A 344 26.15 -16.76 -17.31
CA ILE A 344 24.97 -16.18 -17.97
C ILE A 344 24.04 -17.25 -18.58
N ASN A 345 24.09 -18.50 -18.08
CA ASN A 345 23.32 -19.66 -18.53
C ASN A 345 23.50 -20.07 -20.01
N VAL A 346 24.58 -19.63 -20.67
CA VAL A 346 24.96 -20.10 -22.01
C VAL A 346 25.89 -21.30 -21.86
N ASN A 347 25.32 -22.50 -21.84
CA ASN A 347 26.04 -23.74 -21.57
C ASN A 347 26.51 -24.45 -22.85
N ASN A 348 25.88 -24.15 -24.00
CA ASN A 348 26.22 -24.73 -25.30
C ASN A 348 25.82 -23.81 -26.47
N ALA A 349 26.22 -24.19 -27.68
CA ALA A 349 25.95 -23.45 -28.91
C ALA A 349 24.46 -23.21 -29.20
N ASN A 350 23.58 -24.15 -28.85
CA ASN A 350 22.14 -24.03 -29.08
C ASN A 350 21.49 -23.02 -28.13
N ASP A 351 22.05 -22.81 -26.93
CA ASP A 351 21.62 -21.74 -26.02
C ASP A 351 21.99 -20.37 -26.62
N ALA A 352 23.23 -20.25 -27.11
CA ALA A 352 23.72 -19.05 -27.78
C ALA A 352 22.93 -18.72 -29.06
N LEU A 353 22.61 -19.73 -29.87
CA LEU A 353 21.78 -19.56 -31.07
C LEU A 353 20.32 -19.25 -30.73
N GLN A 354 19.71 -19.86 -29.71
CA GLN A 354 18.35 -19.50 -29.28
C GLN A 354 18.26 -18.05 -28.81
N ILE A 355 19.30 -17.52 -28.16
CA ILE A 355 19.37 -16.09 -27.82
C ILE A 355 19.42 -15.22 -29.09
N VAL A 356 20.17 -15.63 -30.11
CA VAL A 356 20.22 -14.93 -31.42
C VAL A 356 18.87 -15.00 -32.15
N ASP A 357 18.25 -16.18 -32.26
CA ASP A 357 16.96 -16.37 -32.94
C ASP A 357 15.82 -15.63 -32.22
N PHE A 358 15.83 -15.62 -30.88
CA PHE A 358 14.89 -14.83 -30.06
C PHE A 358 15.03 -13.32 -30.34
N LEU A 359 16.25 -12.82 -30.53
CA LEU A 359 16.51 -11.42 -30.90
C LEU A 359 16.10 -11.11 -32.36
N LEU A 360 16.13 -12.10 -33.25
CA LEU A 360 15.74 -11.95 -34.66
C LEU A 360 14.21 -12.08 -34.91
N ALA A 361 13.49 -12.80 -34.06
CA ALA A 361 12.05 -13.04 -34.22
C ALA A 361 11.14 -11.82 -33.94
N ALA A 362 11.70 -10.71 -33.44
CA ALA A 362 10.96 -9.56 -32.92
C ALA A 362 10.51 -8.54 -34.00
N SER A 363 9.67 -8.92 -34.97
CA SER A 363 8.98 -7.96 -35.85
C SER A 363 7.64 -8.48 -36.41
N PRO A 364 6.50 -7.79 -36.20
CA PRO A 364 5.18 -8.29 -36.59
C PRO A 364 4.59 -7.63 -37.86
N ALA A 365 4.34 -8.43 -38.91
CA ALA A 365 3.35 -8.10 -39.95
C ALA A 365 2.95 -9.32 -40.80
N MET A 366 1.67 -9.72 -40.77
CA MET A 366 0.98 -10.35 -41.91
C MET A 366 -0.53 -10.10 -41.80
N ALA A 367 -1.17 -9.78 -42.93
CA ALA A 367 -2.61 -9.91 -43.10
C ALA A 367 -2.96 -11.35 -43.53
N PRO A 368 -4.16 -11.87 -43.22
CA PRO A 368 -4.55 -13.22 -43.61
C PRO A 368 -4.85 -13.33 -45.12
N PRO A 369 -4.62 -14.50 -45.76
CA PRO A 369 -5.13 -14.77 -47.08
C PRO A 369 -6.65 -14.99 -47.05
N GLU A 370 -7.37 -14.54 -48.09
CA GLU A 370 -8.78 -14.86 -48.26
C GLU A 370 -8.97 -16.35 -48.57
N ASN A 371 -9.71 -17.07 -47.73
CA ASN A 371 -10.37 -18.31 -48.14
C ASN A 371 -11.64 -18.53 -47.32
N SER A 372 -12.78 -18.75 -47.98
CA SER A 372 -14.10 -18.55 -47.39
C SER A 372 -14.66 -19.80 -46.70
N SER A 373 -14.22 -20.06 -45.46
CA SER A 373 -15.04 -20.78 -44.47
C SER A 373 -15.67 -19.77 -43.52
N LYS A 374 -16.97 -19.90 -43.23
CA LYS A 374 -17.63 -19.03 -42.24
C LYS A 374 -17.04 -19.34 -40.86
N SER A 375 -16.31 -18.39 -40.28
CA SER A 375 -15.87 -18.47 -38.89
C SER A 375 -17.08 -18.61 -37.96
N PRO A 376 -16.97 -19.36 -36.85
CA PRO A 376 -18.03 -19.41 -35.85
C PRO A 376 -18.33 -18.00 -35.31
N PRO A 377 -19.56 -17.73 -34.83
CA PRO A 377 -19.88 -16.44 -34.24
C PRO A 377 -19.02 -16.20 -32.98
N PRO A 378 -18.59 -14.95 -32.74
CA PRO A 378 -17.76 -14.64 -31.58
C PRO A 378 -18.49 -14.96 -30.27
N PRO A 379 -17.76 -15.38 -29.22
CA PRO A 379 -18.35 -15.68 -27.92
C PRO A 379 -18.99 -14.41 -27.32
N HIS A 380 -20.11 -14.59 -26.63
CA HIS A 380 -20.84 -13.50 -25.98
C HIS A 380 -20.76 -13.62 -24.47
N PHE A 381 -20.08 -12.67 -23.83
CA PHE A 381 -19.94 -12.56 -22.38
C PHE A 381 -20.90 -11.49 -21.84
N ILE A 382 -21.63 -11.85 -20.79
CA ILE A 382 -22.41 -10.88 -20.00
C ILE A 382 -21.63 -10.59 -18.72
N LEU A 383 -21.29 -9.33 -18.47
CA LEU A 383 -20.54 -8.92 -17.29
C LEU A 383 -21.49 -8.18 -16.32
N SER A 384 -21.57 -8.65 -15.08
CA SER A 384 -22.53 -8.13 -14.09
C SER A 384 -21.83 -7.68 -12.80
N PRO A 385 -21.22 -6.47 -12.78
CA PRO A 385 -20.53 -5.89 -11.62
C PRO A 385 -21.46 -5.57 -10.45
N LEU A 386 -20.90 -5.54 -9.23
CA LEU A 386 -21.53 -4.85 -8.12
C LEU A 386 -21.52 -3.34 -8.38
N ALA A 387 -22.58 -2.62 -7.98
CA ALA A 387 -22.69 -1.18 -8.16
C ALA A 387 -21.86 -0.38 -7.13
N ALA A 388 -20.55 -0.61 -7.16
CA ALA A 388 -19.51 0.10 -6.41
C ALA A 388 -18.30 0.26 -7.34
N HIS A 389 -17.69 1.45 -7.40
CA HIS A 389 -16.60 1.71 -8.36
C HIS A 389 -15.42 0.72 -8.28
N GLY A 390 -15.10 0.21 -7.08
CA GLY A 390 -14.06 -0.81 -6.89
C GLY A 390 -14.32 -2.14 -7.63
N HIS A 391 -15.57 -2.43 -7.97
CA HIS A 391 -15.98 -3.62 -8.74
C HIS A 391 -16.32 -3.24 -10.19
N LEU A 392 -16.95 -2.08 -10.38
CA LEU A 392 -17.39 -1.59 -11.67
C LEU A 392 -16.21 -1.30 -12.62
N ILE A 393 -15.17 -0.59 -12.17
CA ILE A 393 -13.99 -0.22 -12.98
C ILE A 393 -13.33 -1.48 -13.60
N PRO A 394 -12.81 -2.45 -12.83
CA PRO A 394 -12.10 -3.58 -13.42
C PRO A 394 -12.99 -4.48 -14.27
N MET A 395 -14.31 -4.53 -14.04
CA MET A 395 -15.23 -5.26 -14.93
C MET A 395 -15.55 -4.51 -16.23
N VAL A 396 -15.50 -3.17 -16.24
CA VAL A 396 -15.51 -2.37 -17.49
C VAL A 396 -14.23 -2.64 -18.28
N ASP A 397 -13.07 -2.65 -17.63
CA ASP A 397 -11.78 -2.91 -18.30
C ASP A 397 -11.66 -4.36 -18.79
N LEU A 398 -12.19 -5.34 -18.04
CA LEU A 398 -12.36 -6.71 -18.52
C LEU A 398 -13.26 -6.78 -19.77
N ALA A 399 -14.38 -6.03 -19.79
CA ALA A 399 -15.24 -5.95 -20.98
C ALA A 399 -14.49 -5.37 -22.19
N ARG A 400 -13.69 -4.30 -22.00
CA ARG A 400 -12.80 -3.74 -23.04
C ARG A 400 -11.78 -4.78 -23.53
N HIS A 401 -11.13 -5.51 -22.63
CA HIS A 401 -10.14 -6.54 -22.97
C HIS A 401 -10.71 -7.78 -23.67
N LEU A 402 -12.00 -8.09 -23.47
CA LEU A 402 -12.72 -9.11 -24.24
C LEU A 402 -13.11 -8.57 -25.63
N ALA A 403 -13.68 -7.36 -25.69
CA ALA A 403 -14.17 -6.73 -26.92
C ALA A 403 -13.05 -6.38 -27.92
N SER A 404 -11.92 -5.85 -27.44
CA SER A 404 -10.71 -5.62 -28.25
C SER A 404 -10.08 -6.90 -28.83
N ARG A 405 -10.41 -8.08 -28.28
CA ARG A 405 -10.05 -9.41 -28.80
C ARG A 405 -11.17 -10.06 -29.61
N GLY A 406 -12.21 -9.31 -29.97
CA GLY A 406 -13.31 -9.73 -30.85
C GLY A 406 -14.46 -10.49 -30.19
N ALA A 407 -14.42 -10.73 -28.87
CA ALA A 407 -15.54 -11.32 -28.14
C ALA A 407 -16.61 -10.28 -27.83
N ARG A 408 -17.90 -10.58 -28.02
CA ARG A 408 -18.97 -9.64 -27.65
C ARG A 408 -19.05 -9.54 -26.12
N ALA A 409 -19.02 -8.32 -25.59
CA ALA A 409 -19.24 -8.03 -24.18
C ALA A 409 -20.55 -7.25 -24.01
N SER A 410 -21.37 -7.62 -23.02
CA SER A 410 -22.54 -6.83 -22.61
C SER A 410 -22.47 -6.56 -21.11
N LEU A 411 -22.23 -5.31 -20.74
CA LEU A 411 -22.04 -4.87 -19.36
C LEU A 411 -23.40 -4.47 -18.75
N VAL A 412 -23.85 -5.27 -17.79
CA VAL A 412 -25.09 -5.08 -17.03
C VAL A 412 -24.89 -4.00 -15.97
N THR A 413 -25.79 -3.01 -15.96
CA THR A 413 -25.71 -1.87 -15.05
C THR A 413 -27.10 -1.24 -14.84
N THR A 414 -27.19 -0.20 -14.02
CA THR A 414 -28.45 0.51 -13.71
C THR A 414 -28.47 1.90 -14.36
N PRO A 415 -29.63 2.51 -14.67
CA PRO A 415 -29.73 3.72 -15.51
C PRO A 415 -28.78 4.87 -15.17
N LEU A 416 -28.62 5.25 -13.89
CA LEU A 416 -27.69 6.33 -13.51
C LEU A 416 -26.21 5.94 -13.64
N ASN A 417 -25.87 4.65 -13.54
CA ASN A 417 -24.52 4.17 -13.88
C ASN A 417 -24.33 4.02 -15.40
N ALA A 418 -25.38 3.68 -16.16
CA ALA A 418 -25.34 3.64 -17.62
C ALA A 418 -25.10 5.04 -18.22
N ALA A 419 -25.73 6.07 -17.66
CA ALA A 419 -25.46 7.46 -18.01
C ALA A 419 -23.96 7.81 -17.80
N ARG A 420 -23.40 7.45 -16.64
CA ARG A 420 -21.97 7.58 -16.30
C ARG A 420 -21.01 6.74 -17.15
N LEU A 421 -21.49 5.70 -17.84
CA LEU A 421 -20.68 4.77 -18.65
C LEU A 421 -20.85 4.96 -20.15
N ARG A 422 -21.78 5.81 -20.59
CA ARG A 422 -22.17 5.95 -22.01
C ARG A 422 -20.97 6.22 -22.91
N ASP A 423 -20.08 7.11 -22.45
CA ASP A 423 -18.88 7.51 -23.17
C ASP A 423 -17.88 6.35 -23.38
N VAL A 424 -17.87 5.34 -22.50
CA VAL A 424 -17.06 4.12 -22.64
C VAL A 424 -17.57 3.25 -23.78
N ALA A 425 -18.88 3.05 -23.87
CA ALA A 425 -19.50 2.31 -24.97
C ALA A 425 -19.37 3.07 -26.29
N ASP A 426 -19.53 4.39 -26.26
CA ASP A 426 -19.40 5.23 -27.46
C ASP A 426 -17.96 5.26 -28.00
N ARG A 427 -16.91 5.11 -27.17
CA ARG A 427 -15.54 4.86 -27.65
C ARG A 427 -15.34 3.43 -28.15
N ALA A 428 -15.79 2.42 -27.42
CA ALA A 428 -15.70 1.03 -27.89
C ALA A 428 -16.37 0.85 -29.27
N ALA A 429 -17.53 1.48 -29.50
CA ALA A 429 -18.20 1.51 -30.80
C ALA A 429 -17.39 2.25 -31.89
N ARG A 430 -16.68 3.35 -31.55
CA ARG A 430 -15.77 4.04 -32.48
C ARG A 430 -14.56 3.17 -32.87
N ASP A 431 -14.04 2.40 -31.94
CA ASP A 431 -12.92 1.46 -32.15
C ASP A 431 -13.36 0.11 -32.75
N GLY A 432 -14.65 -0.04 -33.09
CA GLY A 432 -15.21 -1.27 -33.67
C GLY A 432 -15.28 -2.45 -32.70
N HIS A 433 -15.16 -2.19 -31.39
CA HIS A 433 -15.18 -3.20 -30.33
C HIS A 433 -16.63 -3.50 -29.90
N PRO A 434 -17.09 -4.76 -29.93
CA PRO A 434 -18.48 -5.13 -29.65
C PRO A 434 -18.79 -5.13 -28.14
N LEU A 435 -18.90 -3.94 -27.55
CA LEU A 435 -19.22 -3.70 -26.14
C LEU A 435 -20.57 -2.97 -26.01
N ASP A 436 -21.58 -3.66 -25.49
CA ASP A 436 -22.91 -3.10 -25.20
C ASP A 436 -23.04 -2.69 -23.73
N LEU A 437 -23.80 -1.63 -23.44
CA LEU A 437 -24.37 -1.38 -22.10
C LEU A 437 -25.79 -1.96 -22.01
N VAL A 438 -26.10 -2.60 -20.89
CA VAL A 438 -27.43 -3.18 -20.61
C VAL A 438 -28.01 -2.47 -19.38
N GLU A 439 -28.94 -1.55 -19.62
CA GLU A 439 -29.61 -0.78 -18.57
C GLU A 439 -30.77 -1.60 -17.98
N LEU A 440 -30.59 -2.15 -16.77
CA LEU A 440 -31.67 -2.85 -16.05
C LEU A 440 -32.47 -1.86 -15.18
N PRO A 441 -33.81 -1.84 -15.28
CA PRO A 441 -34.66 -1.05 -14.40
C PRO A 441 -34.36 -1.31 -12.91
N PHE A 442 -34.14 -0.23 -12.16
CA PHE A 442 -33.80 -0.27 -10.74
C PHE A 442 -34.25 1.03 -10.07
N SER A 443 -34.81 0.92 -8.87
CA SER A 443 -35.18 2.04 -8.00
C SER A 443 -34.84 1.63 -6.55
N PRO A 444 -33.85 2.26 -5.88
CA PRO A 444 -33.46 1.88 -4.53
C PRO A 444 -34.61 1.99 -3.51
N SER A 445 -35.40 3.06 -3.64
CA SER A 445 -36.51 3.41 -2.74
C SER A 445 -37.70 2.45 -2.80
N ASP A 446 -37.81 1.65 -3.87
CA ASP A 446 -38.86 0.65 -4.02
C ASP A 446 -38.59 -0.61 -3.16
N HIS A 447 -37.34 -0.76 -2.68
CA HIS A 447 -36.88 -1.89 -1.87
C HIS A 447 -36.57 -1.51 -0.42
N ASP A 448 -36.03 -0.31 -0.16
CA ASP A 448 -35.89 0.23 1.19
C ASP A 448 -36.12 1.77 1.18
N PRO A 449 -37.10 2.31 1.93
CA PRO A 449 -37.42 3.73 1.94
C PRO A 449 -36.36 4.62 2.60
N ASN A 450 -35.32 4.05 3.21
CA ASN A 450 -34.17 4.76 3.78
C ASN A 450 -33.05 4.98 2.76
N LEU A 451 -33.17 4.45 1.54
CA LEU A 451 -32.25 4.68 0.42
C LEU A 451 -32.70 5.88 -0.43
N PRO A 452 -31.78 6.80 -0.80
CA PRO A 452 -32.08 7.86 -1.76
C PRO A 452 -32.51 7.26 -3.13
N PRO A 453 -33.53 7.80 -3.81
CA PRO A 453 -33.94 7.31 -5.12
C PRO A 453 -32.83 7.37 -6.19
N ASP A 454 -31.84 8.26 -6.02
CA ASP A 454 -30.67 8.40 -6.88
C ASP A 454 -29.45 7.56 -6.45
N SER A 455 -29.52 6.82 -5.34
CA SER A 455 -28.41 5.99 -4.84
C SER A 455 -28.27 4.69 -5.65
N HIS A 456 -27.89 4.82 -6.91
CA HIS A 456 -27.62 3.71 -7.83
C HIS A 456 -26.23 3.07 -7.64
N ASN A 457 -25.38 3.62 -6.78
CA ASN A 457 -23.99 3.20 -6.57
C ASN A 457 -23.54 3.61 -5.14
N VAL A 458 -22.60 2.86 -4.55
CA VAL A 458 -22.11 3.05 -3.17
C VAL A 458 -21.58 4.48 -2.91
N ASP A 459 -21.05 5.16 -3.93
CA ASP A 459 -20.54 6.54 -3.80
C ASP A 459 -21.61 7.56 -3.35
N LYS A 460 -22.89 7.31 -3.69
CA LYS A 460 -24.04 8.17 -3.38
C LYS A 460 -24.70 7.89 -2.02
N LEU A 461 -24.29 6.85 -1.29
CA LEU A 461 -24.81 6.60 0.06
C LEU A 461 -24.41 7.74 1.01
N THR A 462 -25.30 8.19 1.88
CA THR A 462 -25.00 9.30 2.82
C THR A 462 -24.28 8.79 4.06
N ASN A 463 -24.58 7.56 4.49
CA ASN A 463 -24.04 6.94 5.69
C ASN A 463 -23.94 5.40 5.58
N ASN A 464 -23.28 4.81 6.55
CA ASN A 464 -22.78 3.43 6.51
C ASN A 464 -23.90 2.39 6.72
N ALA A 465 -24.93 2.75 7.49
CA ALA A 465 -26.08 1.87 7.75
C ALA A 465 -26.91 1.60 6.48
N GLN A 466 -26.73 2.41 5.43
CA GLN A 466 -27.36 2.20 4.12
C GLN A 466 -26.65 1.14 3.25
N LEU A 467 -25.43 0.70 3.57
CA LEU A 467 -24.66 -0.20 2.70
C LEU A 467 -25.32 -1.58 2.56
N ALA A 468 -25.71 -2.21 3.67
CA ALA A 468 -26.39 -3.51 3.63
C ALA A 468 -27.82 -3.42 3.03
N PRO A 469 -28.67 -2.43 3.38
CA PRO A 469 -29.89 -2.13 2.65
C PRO A 469 -29.69 -1.94 1.15
N PHE A 470 -28.64 -1.21 0.71
CA PHE A 470 -28.37 -0.99 -0.70
C PHE A 470 -27.99 -2.27 -1.45
N VAL A 471 -27.14 -3.13 -0.86
CA VAL A 471 -26.81 -4.44 -1.44
C VAL A 471 -28.05 -5.34 -1.53
N ASN A 472 -28.91 -5.34 -0.51
CA ASN A 472 -30.18 -6.06 -0.54
C ASN A 472 -31.13 -5.49 -1.61
N ALA A 473 -31.22 -4.17 -1.75
CA ALA A 473 -32.02 -3.52 -2.79
C ALA A 473 -31.54 -3.92 -4.20
N LEU A 474 -30.23 -3.90 -4.48
CA LEU A 474 -29.67 -4.42 -5.73
C LEU A 474 -30.06 -5.88 -5.97
N ARG A 475 -29.89 -6.74 -4.95
CA ARG A 475 -30.21 -8.18 -5.05
C ARG A 475 -31.69 -8.45 -5.33
N HIS A 476 -32.60 -7.70 -4.71
CA HIS A 476 -34.04 -7.86 -4.91
C HIS A 476 -34.55 -7.19 -6.19
N GLY A 477 -33.99 -6.04 -6.57
CA GLY A 477 -34.41 -5.27 -7.73
C GLY A 477 -33.89 -5.79 -9.06
N LEU A 478 -32.64 -6.29 -9.12
CA LEU A 478 -32.00 -6.67 -10.38
C LEU A 478 -32.26 -8.11 -10.81
N ALA A 479 -32.65 -9.00 -9.89
CA ALA A 479 -32.85 -10.42 -10.17
C ALA A 479 -33.85 -10.68 -11.32
N ALA A 480 -35.07 -10.14 -11.24
CA ALA A 480 -36.11 -10.36 -12.25
C ALA A 480 -35.85 -9.61 -13.58
N PRO A 481 -35.38 -8.35 -13.60
CA PRO A 481 -34.93 -7.69 -14.83
C PRO A 481 -33.77 -8.41 -15.54
N PHE A 482 -32.77 -8.90 -14.79
CA PHE A 482 -31.67 -9.66 -15.37
C PHE A 482 -32.13 -11.00 -15.94
N ASP A 483 -32.99 -11.72 -15.22
CA ASP A 483 -33.61 -12.95 -15.72
C ASP A 483 -34.33 -12.70 -17.04
N ALA A 484 -35.22 -11.70 -17.08
CA ALA A 484 -35.95 -11.33 -18.30
C ALA A 484 -35.01 -10.97 -19.46
N TYR A 485 -33.94 -10.22 -19.19
CA TYR A 485 -32.91 -9.90 -20.18
C TYR A 485 -32.21 -11.16 -20.71
N VAL A 486 -31.60 -11.98 -19.85
CA VAL A 486 -30.85 -13.17 -20.28
C VAL A 486 -31.75 -14.20 -20.94
N SER A 487 -32.97 -14.39 -20.42
CA SER A 487 -33.99 -15.27 -21.00
C SER A 487 -34.41 -14.83 -22.41
N SER A 488 -34.34 -13.53 -22.73
CA SER A 488 -34.67 -12.98 -24.07
C SER A 488 -33.56 -13.13 -25.12
N LEU A 489 -32.32 -13.47 -24.73
CA LEU A 489 -31.19 -13.51 -25.64
C LEU A 489 -31.20 -14.76 -26.53
N HIS A 490 -31.31 -14.52 -27.85
CA HIS A 490 -31.20 -15.52 -28.91
C HIS A 490 -30.19 -15.03 -29.97
N PRO A 491 -29.09 -15.77 -30.25
CA PRO A 491 -28.64 -16.96 -29.53
C PRO A 491 -28.32 -16.66 -28.07
N ARG A 492 -28.30 -17.70 -27.21
CA ARG A 492 -27.89 -17.58 -25.81
C ARG A 492 -26.48 -16.97 -25.71
N PRO A 493 -26.15 -16.22 -24.64
CA PRO A 493 -24.74 -15.86 -24.37
C PRO A 493 -23.88 -17.11 -24.21
N SER A 494 -22.56 -16.98 -24.39
CA SER A 494 -21.61 -18.07 -24.15
C SER A 494 -21.24 -18.21 -22.67
N CYS A 495 -21.20 -17.11 -21.91
CA CYS A 495 -20.86 -17.11 -20.49
C CYS A 495 -21.41 -15.87 -19.76
N ILE A 496 -21.74 -16.02 -18.48
CA ILE A 496 -21.97 -14.91 -17.54
C ILE A 496 -20.76 -14.78 -16.61
N ILE A 497 -20.20 -13.58 -16.51
CA ILE A 497 -19.18 -13.20 -15.52
C ILE A 497 -19.86 -12.28 -14.50
N SER A 498 -20.32 -12.87 -13.41
CA SER A 498 -21.01 -12.15 -12.32
C SER A 498 -20.01 -11.68 -11.27
N ASP A 499 -20.14 -10.49 -10.71
CA ASP A 499 -19.48 -10.19 -9.44
C ASP A 499 -19.85 -11.24 -8.38
N TRP A 500 -18.92 -11.62 -7.51
CA TRP A 500 -19.16 -12.61 -6.47
C TRP A 500 -20.28 -12.22 -5.48
N CYS A 501 -20.54 -10.91 -5.30
CA CYS A 501 -21.67 -10.38 -4.54
C CYS A 501 -23.02 -10.56 -5.25
N ASN A 502 -23.05 -10.74 -6.59
CA ASN A 502 -24.26 -10.77 -7.41
C ASN A 502 -24.83 -12.19 -7.56
N THR A 503 -25.17 -12.82 -6.43
CA THR A 503 -25.71 -14.19 -6.35
C THR A 503 -27.00 -14.40 -7.14
N TRP A 504 -27.80 -13.34 -7.34
CA TRP A 504 -29.02 -13.34 -8.15
C TRP A 504 -28.81 -13.72 -9.63
N THR A 505 -27.56 -13.75 -10.12
CA THR A 505 -27.21 -14.26 -11.46
C THR A 505 -27.19 -15.79 -11.56
N VAL A 506 -27.16 -16.51 -10.44
CA VAL A 506 -26.98 -17.97 -10.35
C VAL A 506 -28.13 -18.74 -10.99
N ASP A 507 -29.38 -18.46 -10.59
CA ASP A 507 -30.54 -19.25 -11.03
C ASP A 507 -30.89 -19.05 -12.51
N PRO A 508 -30.83 -17.82 -13.08
CA PRO A 508 -30.96 -17.63 -14.53
C PRO A 508 -29.86 -18.37 -15.31
N ALA A 509 -28.60 -18.33 -14.85
CA ALA A 509 -27.51 -19.05 -15.49
C ALA A 509 -27.75 -20.57 -15.50
N ARG A 510 -28.01 -21.15 -14.32
CA ARG A 510 -28.24 -22.59 -14.15
C ARG A 510 -29.45 -23.08 -14.93
N ARG A 511 -30.58 -22.36 -14.88
CA ARG A 511 -31.84 -22.75 -15.54
C ARG A 511 -31.76 -22.64 -17.07
N LEU A 512 -30.93 -21.75 -17.60
CA LEU A 512 -30.75 -21.56 -19.05
C LEU A 512 -29.55 -22.32 -19.63
N GLY A 513 -28.82 -23.08 -18.80
CA GLY A 513 -27.63 -23.84 -19.22
C GLY A 513 -26.44 -22.96 -19.62
N ILE A 514 -26.35 -21.75 -19.08
CA ILE A 514 -25.29 -20.78 -19.41
C ILE A 514 -24.16 -20.93 -18.38
N PRO A 515 -22.91 -21.23 -18.79
CA PRO A 515 -21.77 -21.27 -17.88
C PRO A 515 -21.55 -19.93 -17.16
N ARG A 516 -21.30 -19.99 -15.85
CA ARG A 516 -21.11 -18.79 -15.01
C ARG A 516 -19.76 -18.83 -14.31
N LEU A 517 -18.92 -17.85 -14.62
CA LEU A 517 -17.75 -17.52 -13.82
C LEU A 517 -18.14 -16.43 -12.81
N PHE A 518 -17.46 -16.38 -11.66
CA PHE A 518 -17.50 -15.18 -10.83
C PHE A 518 -16.28 -14.29 -11.05
N PHE A 519 -16.45 -12.99 -10.97
CA PHE A 519 -15.36 -12.03 -10.86
C PHE A 519 -15.07 -11.78 -9.37
N HIS A 520 -13.81 -11.87 -8.97
CA HIS A 520 -13.38 -11.53 -7.63
C HIS A 520 -12.46 -10.30 -7.70
N GLY A 521 -12.92 -9.20 -7.09
CA GLY A 521 -12.23 -7.91 -7.11
C GLY A 521 -10.95 -7.83 -6.27
N PRO A 522 -10.87 -8.45 -5.07
CA PRO A 522 -9.64 -8.49 -4.25
C PRO A 522 -8.51 -9.38 -4.78
N SER A 523 -7.38 -9.37 -4.06
CA SER A 523 -6.21 -10.24 -4.24
C SER A 523 -6.54 -11.72 -3.97
N CYS A 524 -5.85 -12.64 -4.67
CA CYS A 524 -5.98 -14.08 -4.40
C CYS A 524 -5.55 -14.45 -2.97
N LEU A 525 -4.58 -13.74 -2.38
CA LEU A 525 -4.21 -13.89 -0.97
C LEU A 525 -5.40 -13.58 -0.06
N TYR A 526 -6.08 -12.45 -0.25
CA TYR A 526 -7.29 -12.14 0.53
C TYR A 526 -8.37 -13.18 0.33
N SER A 527 -8.66 -13.58 -0.92
CA SER A 527 -9.69 -14.56 -1.23
C SER A 527 -9.42 -15.93 -0.61
N LEU A 528 -8.15 -16.34 -0.51
CA LEU A 528 -7.73 -17.54 0.23
C LEU A 528 -7.91 -17.36 1.73
N CYS A 529 -7.50 -16.22 2.29
CA CYS A 529 -7.65 -15.91 3.71
C CYS A 529 -9.12 -15.90 4.16
N ASP A 530 -10.02 -15.33 3.36
CA ASP A 530 -11.47 -15.28 3.60
C ASP A 530 -12.11 -16.68 3.56
N LEU A 531 -11.84 -17.47 2.51
CA LEU A 531 -12.33 -18.85 2.42
C LEU A 531 -11.82 -19.72 3.58
N ASN A 532 -10.56 -19.56 3.99
CA ASN A 532 -10.00 -20.32 5.11
C ASN A 532 -10.52 -19.83 6.47
N ALA A 533 -10.77 -18.52 6.64
CA ALA A 533 -11.38 -17.97 7.84
C ALA A 533 -12.77 -18.56 8.07
N VAL A 534 -13.59 -18.69 7.02
CA VAL A 534 -14.90 -19.37 7.11
C VAL A 534 -14.74 -20.89 7.26
N ALA A 535 -13.88 -21.54 6.46
CA ALA A 535 -13.74 -23.00 6.49
C ALA A 535 -13.21 -23.56 7.82
N HIS A 536 -12.48 -22.76 8.60
CA HIS A 536 -11.95 -23.12 9.91
C HIS A 536 -12.69 -22.46 11.09
N GLY A 537 -13.79 -21.74 10.86
CA GLY A 537 -14.58 -21.09 11.91
C GLY A 537 -13.83 -19.99 12.67
N LEU A 538 -12.98 -19.23 11.99
CA LEU A 538 -12.15 -18.18 12.57
C LEU A 538 -13.00 -16.96 13.00
N HIS A 539 -14.10 -16.68 12.29
CA HIS A 539 -15.02 -15.59 12.67
C HIS A 539 -15.63 -15.85 14.05
N GLU A 540 -16.04 -17.09 14.30
CA GLU A 540 -16.67 -17.54 15.53
C GLU A 540 -15.65 -17.56 16.69
N GLN A 541 -14.41 -17.99 16.41
CA GLN A 541 -13.30 -17.91 17.37
C GLN A 541 -13.00 -16.46 17.78
N ILE A 542 -12.79 -15.56 16.82
CA ILE A 542 -12.47 -14.15 17.08
C ILE A 542 -13.67 -13.39 17.70
N ALA A 543 -14.91 -13.75 17.35
CA ALA A 543 -16.10 -13.21 17.99
C ALA A 543 -16.20 -13.61 19.47
N SER A 544 -15.72 -14.82 19.82
CA SER A 544 -15.72 -15.34 21.19
C SER A 544 -14.58 -14.81 22.08
N SER A 545 -13.50 -14.25 21.52
CA SER A 545 -12.41 -13.68 22.32
C SER A 545 -12.81 -12.39 23.03
N THR A 546 -12.35 -12.26 24.27
CA THR A 546 -12.52 -11.08 25.12
C THR A 546 -11.47 -10.00 24.88
N ASP A 547 -10.35 -10.30 24.22
CA ASP A 547 -9.37 -9.30 23.77
C ASP A 547 -9.58 -8.97 22.28
N HIS A 548 -9.96 -7.73 22.00
CA HIS A 548 -10.19 -7.27 20.62
C HIS A 548 -8.89 -7.11 19.80
N ASN A 549 -7.73 -7.09 20.47
CA ASN A 549 -6.41 -6.98 19.84
C ASN A 549 -5.68 -8.34 19.73
N GLU A 550 -6.30 -9.45 20.15
CA GLU A 550 -5.71 -10.78 20.03
C GLU A 550 -5.37 -11.09 18.56
N ALA A 551 -4.13 -11.53 18.30
CA ALA A 551 -3.60 -11.76 16.97
C ALA A 551 -3.66 -13.25 16.60
N HIS A 552 -4.69 -13.62 15.85
CA HIS A 552 -4.93 -14.99 15.41
C HIS A 552 -4.24 -15.26 14.06
N LEU A 553 -3.76 -16.49 13.86
CA LEU A 553 -3.18 -16.93 12.59
C LEU A 553 -4.29 -17.36 11.63
N VAL A 554 -4.27 -16.89 10.38
CA VAL A 554 -5.17 -17.41 9.34
C VAL A 554 -4.67 -18.79 8.88
N PRO A 555 -5.46 -19.87 9.04
CA PRO A 555 -5.03 -21.22 8.68
C PRO A 555 -4.95 -21.43 7.16
N GLY A 556 -4.21 -22.45 6.72
CA GLY A 556 -4.19 -22.89 5.33
C GLY A 556 -3.52 -21.94 4.31
N VAL A 557 -2.86 -20.87 4.76
CA VAL A 557 -2.14 -19.91 3.91
C VAL A 557 -0.64 -20.26 3.87
N PRO A 558 0.06 -20.21 2.72
CA PRO A 558 1.51 -20.42 2.63
C PRO A 558 2.33 -19.19 3.08
N LEU A 559 1.85 -18.48 4.10
CA LEU A 559 2.42 -17.27 4.69
C LEU A 559 1.88 -17.12 6.12
N ARG A 560 2.66 -16.55 7.05
CA ARG A 560 2.21 -16.25 8.41
C ARG A 560 1.32 -14.98 8.44
N VAL A 561 0.11 -15.08 7.88
CA VAL A 561 -0.91 -14.02 7.94
C VAL A 561 -1.55 -13.99 9.32
N THR A 562 -1.46 -12.86 10.02
CA THR A 562 -2.10 -12.66 11.32
C THR A 562 -3.16 -11.56 11.26
N VAL A 563 -4.29 -11.78 11.94
CA VAL A 563 -5.46 -10.88 11.96
C VAL A 563 -6.03 -10.75 13.38
N THR A 564 -6.65 -9.61 13.66
CA THR A 564 -7.38 -9.34 14.91
C THR A 564 -8.88 -9.23 14.64
N ARG A 565 -9.69 -8.99 15.68
CA ARG A 565 -11.13 -8.68 15.56
C ARG A 565 -11.43 -7.48 14.65
N SER A 566 -10.47 -6.58 14.47
CA SER A 566 -10.58 -5.43 13.56
C SER A 566 -10.08 -5.71 12.14
N THR A 567 -9.21 -6.71 11.92
CA THR A 567 -8.53 -6.94 10.62
C THR A 567 -8.81 -8.31 9.99
N ILE A 568 -9.72 -9.11 10.56
CA ILE A 568 -10.19 -10.36 9.96
C ILE A 568 -10.78 -10.10 8.56
N PRO A 569 -10.43 -10.89 7.53
CA PRO A 569 -10.93 -10.70 6.16
C PRO A 569 -12.44 -10.94 6.06
N GLY A 570 -13.02 -10.54 4.92
CA GLY A 570 -14.35 -10.92 4.47
C GLY A 570 -15.39 -9.80 4.55
N TYR A 571 -16.15 -9.66 3.47
CA TYR A 571 -16.99 -8.49 3.18
C TYR A 571 -18.36 -8.52 3.88
N TYR A 572 -18.95 -9.71 4.02
CA TYR A 572 -20.28 -9.94 4.63
C TYR A 572 -20.20 -10.39 6.10
N ASN A 573 -19.24 -9.86 6.86
CA ASN A 573 -18.97 -10.26 8.25
C ASN A 573 -19.53 -9.30 9.32
N ALA A 574 -20.38 -8.35 8.93
CA ALA A 574 -21.18 -7.59 9.89
C ALA A 574 -22.33 -8.47 10.44
N PRO A 575 -22.70 -8.34 11.73
CA PRO A 575 -23.80 -9.13 12.31
C PRO A 575 -25.11 -8.97 11.51
N GLY A 576 -25.76 -10.08 11.19
CA GLY A 576 -26.94 -10.13 10.33
C GLY A 576 -26.65 -10.29 8.82
N CYS A 577 -25.38 -10.31 8.41
CA CYS A 577 -24.97 -10.58 7.02
C CYS A 577 -24.58 -12.04 6.75
N GLU A 578 -24.70 -12.94 7.73
CA GLU A 578 -24.22 -14.32 7.67
C GLU A 578 -24.90 -15.09 6.52
N ALA A 579 -26.20 -14.89 6.32
CA ALA A 579 -26.93 -15.49 5.20
C ALA A 579 -26.44 -15.01 3.82
N LEU A 580 -26.04 -13.73 3.69
CA LEU A 580 -25.48 -13.19 2.44
C LEU A 580 -24.09 -13.76 2.17
N ARG A 581 -23.27 -13.90 3.22
CA ARG A 581 -21.95 -14.55 3.16
C ARG A 581 -22.05 -15.99 2.70
N ASP A 582 -22.93 -16.76 3.34
CA ASP A 582 -23.07 -18.19 3.08
C ASP A 582 -23.69 -18.45 1.68
N GLU A 583 -24.63 -17.60 1.23
CA GLU A 583 -25.14 -17.61 -0.14
C GLU A 583 -24.07 -17.25 -1.18
N ALA A 584 -23.24 -16.23 -0.91
CA ALA A 584 -22.14 -15.84 -1.80
C ALA A 584 -21.05 -16.92 -1.89
N ILE A 585 -20.71 -17.57 -0.78
CA ILE A 585 -19.77 -18.71 -0.76
C ILE A 585 -20.37 -19.92 -1.48
N ALA A 586 -21.66 -20.19 -1.35
CA ALA A 586 -22.34 -21.21 -2.15
C ALA A 586 -22.30 -20.87 -3.65
N ALA A 587 -22.52 -19.61 -4.03
CA ALA A 587 -22.43 -19.15 -5.42
C ALA A 587 -20.99 -19.22 -5.99
N MET A 588 -19.95 -18.95 -5.20
CA MET A 588 -18.55 -19.17 -5.58
C MET A 588 -18.20 -20.66 -5.70
N ARG A 589 -18.87 -21.52 -4.93
CA ARG A 589 -18.72 -22.98 -5.01
C ARG A 589 -19.43 -23.60 -6.22
N ASP A 590 -20.57 -23.04 -6.63
CA ASP A 590 -21.40 -23.44 -7.78
C ASP A 590 -20.85 -23.03 -9.16
N ALA A 591 -20.01 -21.99 -9.24
CA ALA A 591 -19.50 -21.44 -10.51
C ALA A 591 -18.53 -22.37 -11.30
N ASP A 592 -18.46 -22.18 -12.62
CA ASP A 592 -17.58 -22.91 -13.55
C ASP A 592 -16.07 -22.53 -13.46
N GLY A 593 -15.75 -21.53 -12.63
CA GLY A 593 -14.43 -20.93 -12.47
C GLY A 593 -14.52 -19.49 -11.95
N VAL A 594 -13.37 -18.81 -11.90
CA VAL A 594 -13.24 -17.44 -11.38
C VAL A 594 -12.30 -16.60 -12.23
N VAL A 595 -12.61 -15.32 -12.38
CA VAL A 595 -11.76 -14.31 -13.03
C VAL A 595 -11.27 -13.33 -11.95
N VAL A 596 -9.96 -13.06 -11.91
CA VAL A 596 -9.33 -12.23 -10.87
C VAL A 596 -8.42 -11.17 -11.51
N ASN A 597 -8.53 -9.93 -11.05
CA ASN A 597 -7.65 -8.82 -11.45
C ASN A 597 -6.28 -8.93 -10.76
N THR A 598 -5.48 -9.91 -11.14
CA THR A 598 -4.11 -10.13 -10.62
C THR A 598 -3.22 -10.77 -11.69
N PHE A 599 -1.91 -10.89 -11.43
CA PHE A 599 -0.92 -11.50 -12.31
C PHE A 599 0.03 -12.44 -11.56
N ALA A 600 0.61 -13.40 -12.29
CA ALA A 600 1.37 -14.51 -11.69
C ALA A 600 2.57 -14.04 -10.83
N ASP A 601 3.34 -13.05 -11.30
CA ASP A 601 4.57 -12.60 -10.63
C ASP A 601 4.38 -11.98 -9.22
N ILE A 602 3.15 -11.66 -8.82
CA ILE A 602 2.82 -11.18 -7.47
C ILE A 602 2.07 -12.19 -6.61
N GLU A 603 1.35 -13.16 -7.21
CA GLU A 603 0.42 -14.03 -6.46
C GLU A 603 0.45 -15.53 -6.82
N ALA A 604 1.34 -16.02 -7.69
CA ALA A 604 1.31 -17.41 -8.20
C ALA A 604 1.15 -18.51 -7.12
N GLN A 605 1.79 -18.38 -5.96
CA GLN A 605 1.64 -19.34 -4.86
C GLN A 605 0.24 -19.30 -4.21
N PHE A 606 -0.37 -18.12 -4.14
CA PHE A 606 -1.71 -17.94 -3.55
C PHE A 606 -2.80 -18.38 -4.54
N VAL A 607 -2.59 -18.18 -5.85
CA VAL A 607 -3.46 -18.70 -6.92
C VAL A 607 -3.64 -20.21 -6.79
N ALA A 608 -2.54 -20.97 -6.67
CA ALA A 608 -2.61 -22.44 -6.54
C ALA A 608 -3.32 -22.91 -5.25
N CYS A 609 -3.10 -22.22 -4.13
CA CYS A 609 -3.84 -22.49 -2.89
C CYS A 609 -5.32 -22.10 -2.98
N TYR A 610 -5.65 -21.03 -3.69
CA TYR A 610 -7.03 -20.57 -3.90
C TYR A 610 -7.82 -21.50 -4.84
N GLU A 611 -7.18 -22.04 -5.88
CA GLU A 611 -7.72 -23.13 -6.70
C GLU A 611 -8.07 -24.37 -5.86
N ALA A 612 -7.18 -24.76 -4.94
CA ALA A 612 -7.42 -25.86 -4.02
C ALA A 612 -8.58 -25.57 -3.04
N ALA A 613 -8.64 -24.38 -2.45
CA ALA A 613 -9.70 -23.96 -1.52
C ALA A 613 -11.09 -23.85 -2.20
N LEU A 614 -11.14 -23.46 -3.48
CA LEU A 614 -12.37 -23.46 -4.29
C LEU A 614 -12.78 -24.83 -4.84
N GLY A 615 -11.87 -25.82 -4.81
CA GLY A 615 -12.00 -27.10 -5.51
C GLY A 615 -12.02 -26.98 -7.04
N LYS A 616 -11.37 -25.96 -7.62
CA LYS A 616 -11.48 -25.59 -9.04
C LYS A 616 -10.12 -25.30 -9.67
N LYS A 617 -9.86 -25.88 -10.85
CA LYS A 617 -8.69 -25.61 -11.71
C LYS A 617 -9.02 -24.59 -12.80
N SER A 618 -9.54 -23.43 -12.41
CA SER A 618 -10.01 -22.39 -13.34
C SER A 618 -10.00 -21.01 -12.68
N VAL A 619 -8.85 -20.62 -12.09
CA VAL A 619 -8.57 -19.22 -11.76
C VAL A 619 -7.91 -18.54 -12.96
N TYR A 620 -8.66 -17.66 -13.63
CA TYR A 620 -8.14 -16.80 -14.70
C TYR A 620 -7.57 -15.52 -14.08
N THR A 621 -6.25 -15.46 -13.92
CA THR A 621 -5.54 -14.22 -13.54
C THR A 621 -5.38 -13.34 -14.78
N VAL A 622 -6.19 -12.30 -14.90
CA VAL A 622 -6.33 -11.49 -16.13
C VAL A 622 -5.79 -10.07 -16.00
N GLY A 623 -5.18 -9.74 -14.87
CA GLY A 623 -4.76 -8.38 -14.53
C GLY A 623 -3.27 -8.08 -14.78
N PRO A 624 -2.82 -6.87 -14.43
CA PRO A 624 -3.62 -5.77 -13.90
C PRO A 624 -4.37 -5.05 -15.03
N LEU A 625 -5.71 -5.02 -14.93
CA LEU A 625 -6.63 -4.56 -15.97
C LEU A 625 -6.58 -3.05 -16.25
N CYS A 626 -5.84 -2.29 -15.44
CA CYS A 626 -5.55 -0.86 -15.67
C CYS A 626 -4.45 -0.60 -16.73
N ILE A 627 -3.74 -1.65 -17.19
CA ILE A 627 -2.82 -1.50 -18.33
C ILE A 627 -3.63 -1.39 -19.63
N ASP A 628 -3.28 -0.40 -20.45
CA ASP A 628 -4.02 0.04 -21.65
C ASP A 628 -5.39 0.72 -21.41
N SER A 629 -5.72 1.15 -20.18
CA SER A 629 -6.91 1.99 -19.92
C SER A 629 -6.71 3.45 -20.37
N ARG A 630 -6.75 3.70 -21.69
CA ARG A 630 -6.46 5.02 -22.34
C ARG A 630 -7.52 6.12 -22.14
N ASP A 631 -8.32 6.00 -21.08
CA ASP A 631 -9.68 6.54 -20.99
C ASP A 631 -9.89 7.45 -19.75
N ASP A 632 -8.81 8.04 -19.18
CA ASP A 632 -8.86 8.89 -17.98
C ASP A 632 -9.97 9.97 -18.04
N VAL A 633 -10.19 10.59 -19.20
CA VAL A 633 -11.23 11.62 -19.39
C VAL A 633 -12.64 11.10 -19.11
N ALA A 634 -12.98 9.87 -19.54
CA ALA A 634 -14.30 9.28 -19.29
C ALA A 634 -14.40 8.52 -17.98
N MET A 635 -13.25 8.10 -17.41
CA MET A 635 -13.22 7.72 -16.00
C MET A 635 -13.57 8.91 -15.11
N ALA A 636 -13.32 10.16 -15.54
CA ALA A 636 -13.76 11.36 -14.86
C ALA A 636 -15.30 11.49 -14.79
N ASP A 637 -16.01 11.26 -15.90
CA ASP A 637 -17.50 11.25 -15.90
C ASP A 637 -18.08 10.10 -15.07
N LEU A 638 -17.36 8.97 -14.97
CA LEU A 638 -17.77 7.82 -14.16
C LEU A 638 -17.60 8.06 -12.64
N LEU A 639 -16.55 8.79 -12.26
CA LEU A 639 -16.02 8.86 -10.89
C LEU A 639 -16.12 10.27 -10.26
N GLY A 640 -16.43 11.28 -11.05
CA GLY A 640 -16.81 12.61 -10.59
C GLY A 640 -18.14 12.59 -9.82
N ASP A 641 -18.34 13.59 -8.97
CA ASP A 641 -19.54 13.69 -8.13
C ASP A 641 -20.79 14.19 -8.88
N GLY A 642 -20.62 14.75 -10.07
CA GLY A 642 -21.69 15.29 -10.92
C GLY A 642 -22.01 16.77 -10.70
N ASN A 643 -21.24 17.49 -9.87
CA ASN A 643 -21.41 18.94 -9.66
C ASN A 643 -20.46 19.81 -10.50
N GLY A 644 -19.34 19.26 -10.97
CA GLY A 644 -18.41 19.95 -11.87
C GLY A 644 -18.87 19.91 -13.33
N ASN A 645 -18.60 20.98 -14.09
CA ASN A 645 -18.72 20.96 -15.54
C ASN A 645 -17.53 20.20 -16.14
N ALA A 646 -17.74 19.42 -17.20
CA ALA A 646 -16.69 18.60 -17.81
C ALA A 646 -15.46 19.42 -18.27
N ALA A 647 -15.68 20.67 -18.69
CA ALA A 647 -14.58 21.59 -19.05
C ALA A 647 -13.71 21.99 -17.84
N ASP A 648 -14.30 22.18 -16.66
CA ASP A 648 -13.58 22.57 -15.45
C ASP A 648 -12.70 21.41 -14.95
N VAL A 649 -13.20 20.18 -15.09
CA VAL A 649 -12.49 18.93 -14.78
C VAL A 649 -11.32 18.72 -15.76
N ASP A 650 -11.55 18.93 -17.05
CA ASP A 650 -10.54 18.83 -18.11
C ASP A 650 -9.42 19.89 -17.99
N ASP A 651 -9.75 21.13 -17.60
CA ASP A 651 -8.75 22.16 -17.25
C ASP A 651 -7.99 21.83 -15.96
N GLN A 652 -8.65 21.25 -14.94
CA GLN A 652 -7.98 20.78 -13.72
C GLN A 652 -7.01 19.64 -14.01
N GLN A 653 -7.37 18.69 -14.89
CA GLN A 653 -6.49 17.62 -15.35
C GLN A 653 -5.26 18.17 -16.10
N ARG A 654 -5.45 19.12 -17.03
CA ARG A 654 -4.35 19.84 -17.69
C ARG A 654 -3.42 20.53 -16.69
N ALA A 655 -3.97 21.21 -15.69
CA ALA A 655 -3.19 21.90 -14.67
C ALA A 655 -2.36 20.93 -13.81
N VAL A 656 -2.92 19.78 -13.42
CA VAL A 656 -2.18 18.73 -12.69
C VAL A 656 -1.06 18.15 -13.55
N ALA A 657 -1.31 17.84 -14.82
CA ALA A 657 -0.30 17.31 -15.74
C ALA A 657 0.86 18.30 -15.96
N ALA A 658 0.54 19.56 -16.29
CA ALA A 658 1.55 20.60 -16.51
C ALA A 658 2.33 20.95 -15.22
N TRP A 659 1.73 20.79 -14.04
CA TRP A 659 2.44 20.94 -12.78
C TRP A 659 3.39 19.76 -12.52
N LEU A 660 2.96 18.52 -12.81
CA LEU A 660 3.78 17.31 -12.71
C LEU A 660 4.97 17.32 -13.68
N ASP A 661 4.80 17.81 -14.92
CA ASP A 661 5.87 17.98 -15.91
C ASP A 661 6.99 18.91 -15.42
N ALA A 662 6.68 19.84 -14.51
CA ALA A 662 7.65 20.76 -13.92
C ALA A 662 8.41 20.19 -12.70
N GLN A 663 8.07 18.98 -12.23
CA GLN A 663 8.69 18.37 -11.05
C GLN A 663 9.88 17.47 -11.40
N VAL A 664 10.76 17.26 -10.41
CA VAL A 664 11.88 16.31 -10.53
C VAL A 664 11.34 14.86 -10.63
N PRO A 665 11.88 14.01 -11.54
CA PRO A 665 11.53 12.59 -11.62
C PRO A 665 11.58 11.87 -10.26
N GLY A 666 10.51 11.14 -9.94
CA GLY A 666 10.37 10.41 -8.67
C GLY A 666 10.33 11.27 -7.40
N SER A 667 10.11 12.58 -7.48
CA SER A 667 10.07 13.45 -6.28
C SER A 667 8.67 13.66 -5.69
N VAL A 668 7.61 13.41 -6.46
CA VAL A 668 6.21 13.70 -6.09
C VAL A 668 5.57 12.54 -5.34
N VAL A 669 4.82 12.88 -4.29
CA VAL A 669 3.94 11.97 -3.54
C VAL A 669 2.51 12.15 -4.00
N TYR A 670 1.89 11.10 -4.55
CA TYR A 670 0.45 11.08 -4.80
C TYR A 670 -0.31 10.62 -3.55
N VAL A 671 -1.48 11.20 -3.27
CA VAL A 671 -2.29 10.89 -2.08
C VAL A 671 -3.76 10.76 -2.47
N SER A 672 -4.32 9.54 -2.32
CA SER A 672 -5.72 9.24 -2.64
C SER A 672 -6.23 8.04 -1.84
N PHE A 673 -7.46 8.14 -1.34
CA PHE A 673 -8.11 7.12 -0.52
C PHE A 673 -9.28 6.41 -1.22
N GLY A 674 -9.35 6.47 -2.56
CA GLY A 674 -10.39 5.83 -3.38
C GLY A 674 -11.77 6.47 -3.25
N SER A 675 -12.75 6.07 -4.09
CA SER A 675 -14.07 6.73 -4.13
C SER A 675 -14.99 6.41 -2.94
N VAL A 676 -14.82 5.26 -2.27
CA VAL A 676 -15.72 4.79 -1.19
C VAL A 676 -15.46 5.46 0.18
N LEU A 677 -14.20 5.65 0.58
CA LEU A 677 -13.87 6.16 1.93
C LEU A 677 -14.22 7.64 2.10
N ARG A 678 -14.87 8.02 3.20
CA ARG A 678 -14.94 9.44 3.62
C ARG A 678 -14.13 9.62 4.91
N LYS A 679 -13.20 10.57 4.91
CA LYS A 679 -12.34 10.90 6.05
C LYS A 679 -13.05 11.90 6.99
N LEU A 680 -12.72 11.80 8.27
CA LEU A 680 -13.01 12.88 9.23
C LEU A 680 -12.15 14.12 8.90
N PRO A 681 -12.65 15.35 9.13
CA PRO A 681 -11.83 16.57 9.05
C PRO A 681 -10.55 16.49 9.87
N SER A 682 -10.59 15.88 11.06
CA SER A 682 -9.40 15.64 11.91
C SER A 682 -8.30 14.85 11.20
N HIS A 683 -8.65 13.81 10.44
CA HIS A 683 -7.68 13.03 9.66
C HIS A 683 -7.20 13.79 8.41
N LEU A 684 -8.02 14.67 7.83
CA LEU A 684 -7.62 15.51 6.70
C LEU A 684 -6.64 16.62 7.14
N PHE A 685 -6.86 17.22 8.31
CA PHE A 685 -5.93 18.20 8.91
C PHE A 685 -4.55 17.59 9.16
N GLU A 686 -4.49 16.42 9.78
CA GLU A 686 -3.22 15.73 10.04
C GLU A 686 -2.56 15.17 8.75
N VAL A 687 -3.33 14.79 7.72
CA VAL A 687 -2.78 14.47 6.38
C VAL A 687 -2.10 15.69 5.76
N GLY A 688 -2.80 16.83 5.66
CA GLY A 688 -2.22 18.02 5.03
C GLY A 688 -1.02 18.54 5.80
N HIS A 689 -1.11 18.66 7.12
CA HIS A 689 0.03 19.05 7.95
C HIS A 689 1.20 18.06 7.86
N GLY A 690 0.94 16.76 7.74
CA GLY A 690 1.98 15.76 7.49
C GLY A 690 2.66 15.90 6.13
N LEU A 691 1.92 16.35 5.10
CA LEU A 691 2.48 16.68 3.78
C LEU A 691 3.32 17.98 3.83
N GLU A 692 2.82 19.03 4.50
CA GLU A 692 3.57 20.26 4.80
C GLU A 692 4.90 19.93 5.53
N GLU A 693 4.85 19.11 6.58
CA GLU A 693 6.02 18.72 7.41
C GLU A 693 6.98 17.77 6.68
N SER A 694 6.50 16.91 5.76
CA SER A 694 7.37 16.05 4.94
C SER A 694 8.29 16.85 4.00
N GLY A 695 7.91 18.09 3.68
CA GLY A 695 8.59 18.98 2.74
C GLY A 695 8.54 18.55 1.27
N ARG A 696 8.05 17.34 0.95
CA ARG A 696 8.03 16.76 -0.40
C ARG A 696 6.99 17.44 -1.32
N PRO A 697 7.23 17.48 -2.65
CA PRO A 697 6.19 17.81 -3.60
C PRO A 697 5.02 16.79 -3.55
N PHE A 698 3.78 17.24 -3.71
CA PHE A 698 2.62 16.33 -3.62
C PHE A 698 1.44 16.67 -4.55
N VAL A 699 0.67 15.64 -4.90
CA VAL A 699 -0.69 15.78 -5.48
C VAL A 699 -1.66 15.04 -4.57
N TRP A 700 -2.60 15.77 -3.95
CA TRP A 700 -3.52 15.22 -2.96
C TRP A 700 -4.98 15.36 -3.42
N VAL A 701 -5.71 14.24 -3.48
CA VAL A 701 -7.14 14.22 -3.81
C VAL A 701 -7.98 14.34 -2.54
N VAL A 702 -8.89 15.30 -2.51
CA VAL A 702 -9.88 15.53 -1.44
C VAL A 702 -11.26 15.66 -2.06
N LYS A 703 -12.27 14.92 -1.58
CA LYS A 703 -13.61 14.97 -2.19
C LYS A 703 -14.31 16.27 -1.85
N GLU A 704 -15.24 16.75 -2.69
CA GLU A 704 -16.03 17.94 -2.32
C GLU A 704 -16.89 17.71 -1.07
N SER A 705 -17.37 16.48 -0.84
CA SER A 705 -18.05 16.12 0.42
C SER A 705 -17.14 16.11 1.66
N GLU A 706 -15.82 16.04 1.47
CA GLU A 706 -14.81 16.15 2.54
C GLU A 706 -14.37 17.61 2.71
N ALA A 707 -14.04 18.29 1.62
CA ALA A 707 -13.67 19.70 1.59
C ALA A 707 -14.80 20.61 2.13
N ALA A 708 -16.06 20.28 1.84
CA ALA A 708 -17.22 21.04 2.30
C ALA A 708 -17.79 20.59 3.67
N ALA A 709 -17.18 19.60 4.33
CA ALA A 709 -17.74 18.95 5.52
C ALA A 709 -18.02 19.92 6.69
N THR A 710 -17.17 20.94 6.88
CA THR A 710 -17.39 22.05 7.83
C THR A 710 -16.93 23.38 7.21
N PRO A 711 -17.35 24.55 7.74
CA PRO A 711 -16.77 25.83 7.34
C PRO A 711 -15.26 25.89 7.62
N GLU A 712 -14.84 25.48 8.81
CA GLU A 712 -13.44 25.37 9.23
C GLU A 712 -12.59 24.54 8.25
N MET A 713 -13.11 23.42 7.76
CA MET A 713 -12.42 22.58 6.78
C MET A 713 -12.26 23.29 5.42
N ARG A 714 -13.27 24.04 4.95
CA ARG A 714 -13.16 24.83 3.71
C ARG A 714 -12.11 25.91 3.84
N ASP A 715 -12.17 26.68 4.92
CA ASP A 715 -11.32 27.84 5.15
C ASP A 715 -9.85 27.41 5.36
N TRP A 716 -9.62 26.37 6.19
CA TRP A 716 -8.31 25.77 6.37
C TRP A 716 -7.75 25.18 5.07
N LEU A 717 -8.57 24.52 4.23
CA LEU A 717 -8.11 23.91 2.98
C LEU A 717 -7.77 24.97 1.92
N HIS A 718 -8.51 26.08 1.88
CA HIS A 718 -8.17 27.24 1.05
C HIS A 718 -6.80 27.83 1.43
N ASP A 719 -6.57 28.01 2.73
CA ASP A 719 -5.31 28.55 3.23
C ASP A 719 -4.16 27.53 3.07
N PHE A 720 -4.45 26.24 3.22
CA PHE A 720 -3.50 25.15 2.95
C PHE A 720 -3.02 25.16 1.50
N VAL A 721 -3.93 25.24 0.52
CA VAL A 721 -3.59 25.39 -0.90
C VAL A 721 -2.74 26.65 -1.11
N SER A 722 -3.13 27.76 -0.49
CA SER A 722 -2.39 29.03 -0.59
C SER A 722 -0.96 28.96 -0.03
N ARG A 723 -0.76 28.26 1.10
CA ARG A 723 0.58 28.03 1.70
C ARG A 723 1.43 27.02 0.92
N THR A 724 0.80 26.06 0.25
CA THR A 724 1.50 24.92 -0.39
C THR A 724 1.65 25.03 -1.91
N ALA A 725 1.05 26.03 -2.56
CA ALA A 725 1.02 26.21 -4.03
C ALA A 725 2.37 26.10 -4.77
N THR A 726 3.51 26.32 -4.10
CA THR A 726 4.86 26.15 -4.69
C THR A 726 5.35 24.70 -4.72
N ARG A 727 4.69 23.77 -4.01
CA ARG A 727 5.07 22.35 -3.87
C ARG A 727 3.91 21.36 -3.95
N GLY A 728 2.67 21.82 -3.87
CA GLY A 728 1.50 20.95 -3.68
C GLY A 728 0.33 21.36 -4.56
N VAL A 729 -0.35 20.36 -5.12
CA VAL A 729 -1.64 20.53 -5.80
C VAL A 729 -2.70 19.73 -5.05
N VAL A 730 -3.80 20.39 -4.69
CA VAL A 730 -4.99 19.71 -4.16
C VAL A 730 -6.02 19.58 -5.27
N VAL A 731 -6.32 18.34 -5.65
CA VAL A 731 -7.38 18.02 -6.61
C VAL A 731 -8.67 17.80 -5.84
N ARG A 732 -9.75 18.46 -6.26
CA ARG A 732 -11.06 18.32 -5.62
C ARG A 732 -11.94 17.33 -6.38
N GLY A 733 -12.70 16.52 -5.65
CA GLY A 733 -13.60 15.53 -6.23
C GLY A 733 -12.85 14.30 -6.74
N TRP A 734 -12.49 14.29 -8.03
CA TRP A 734 -11.82 13.17 -8.69
C TRP A 734 -10.51 13.59 -9.39
N ALA A 735 -9.58 12.63 -9.54
CA ALA A 735 -8.32 12.82 -10.24
C ALA A 735 -8.01 11.60 -11.14
N PRO A 736 -7.35 11.79 -12.31
CA PRO A 736 -6.95 10.72 -13.21
C PRO A 736 -5.81 9.91 -12.61
N GLN A 737 -6.17 9.00 -11.70
CA GLN A 737 -5.24 8.27 -10.84
C GLN A 737 -4.25 7.41 -11.64
N VAL A 738 -4.69 6.81 -12.75
CA VAL A 738 -3.81 6.03 -13.63
C VAL A 738 -2.82 6.94 -14.34
N ALA A 739 -3.27 8.04 -14.97
CA ALA A 739 -2.36 9.03 -15.57
C ALA A 739 -1.34 9.58 -14.56
N ILE A 740 -1.77 9.95 -13.35
CA ILE A 740 -0.88 10.48 -12.30
C ILE A 740 0.14 9.43 -11.86
N LEU A 741 -0.27 8.19 -11.56
CA LEU A 741 0.64 7.11 -11.18
C LEU A 741 1.59 6.72 -12.32
N SER A 742 1.20 6.90 -13.58
CA SER A 742 2.06 6.69 -14.75
C SER A 742 3.11 7.78 -14.97
N HIS A 743 2.96 8.94 -14.33
CA HIS A 743 3.81 10.11 -14.59
C HIS A 743 5.17 9.99 -13.92
N VAL A 744 6.23 10.29 -14.68
CA VAL A 744 7.64 10.11 -14.28
C VAL A 744 8.05 10.90 -13.03
N ALA A 745 7.32 11.95 -12.66
CA ALA A 745 7.54 12.72 -11.44
C ALA A 745 7.07 12.00 -10.16
N VAL A 746 6.12 11.07 -10.24
CA VAL A 746 5.60 10.37 -9.07
C VAL A 746 6.57 9.30 -8.59
N GLY A 747 7.02 9.43 -7.34
CA GLY A 747 7.94 8.50 -6.68
C GLY A 747 7.29 7.66 -5.58
N GLY A 748 6.05 7.95 -5.20
CA GLY A 748 5.34 7.22 -4.16
C GLY A 748 3.84 7.56 -4.05
N PHE A 749 3.05 6.65 -3.50
CA PHE A 749 1.59 6.79 -3.37
C PHE A 749 1.11 6.45 -1.95
N VAL A 750 0.54 7.44 -1.24
CA VAL A 750 -0.21 7.23 0.01
C VAL A 750 -1.61 6.74 -0.32
N THR A 751 -1.91 5.48 0.01
CA THR A 751 -3.12 4.79 -0.45
C THR A 751 -3.89 4.08 0.67
N HIS A 752 -5.19 3.90 0.45
CA HIS A 752 -6.08 3.10 1.28
C HIS A 752 -5.92 1.56 1.15
N CYS A 753 -5.00 1.09 0.30
CA CYS A 753 -4.71 -0.33 0.03
C CYS A 753 -5.82 -1.15 -0.64
N GLY A 754 -6.89 -0.53 -1.17
CA GLY A 754 -7.91 -1.26 -1.94
C GLY A 754 -7.32 -1.82 -3.23
N TRP A 755 -7.69 -3.06 -3.61
CA TRP A 755 -6.91 -3.84 -4.57
C TRP A 755 -6.65 -3.17 -5.93
N ASN A 756 -7.62 -2.46 -6.52
CA ASN A 756 -7.38 -1.74 -7.78
C ASN A 756 -6.22 -0.74 -7.65
N SER A 757 -6.25 0.11 -6.62
CA SER A 757 -5.20 1.10 -6.35
C SER A 757 -3.85 0.47 -5.99
N MET A 758 -3.85 -0.76 -5.47
CA MET A 758 -2.62 -1.55 -5.31
C MET A 758 -2.10 -2.05 -6.66
N THR A 759 -2.96 -2.59 -7.52
CA THR A 759 -2.57 -3.05 -8.86
C THR A 759 -2.13 -1.92 -9.78
N GLU A 760 -2.75 -0.73 -9.68
CA GLU A 760 -2.34 0.49 -10.38
C GLU A 760 -0.92 0.92 -9.96
N ALA A 761 -0.66 1.02 -8.65
CA ALA A 761 0.67 1.36 -8.11
C ALA A 761 1.74 0.37 -8.58
N LEU A 762 1.45 -0.94 -8.45
CA LEU A 762 2.34 -2.00 -8.89
C LEU A 762 2.58 -1.98 -10.40
N ALA A 763 1.55 -1.75 -11.23
CA ALA A 763 1.66 -1.72 -12.69
C ALA A 763 2.55 -0.57 -13.21
N HIS A 764 2.47 0.61 -12.57
CA HIS A 764 3.32 1.76 -12.91
C HIS A 764 4.66 1.79 -12.16
N GLY A 765 4.86 0.87 -11.19
CA GLY A 765 6.11 0.72 -10.45
C GLY A 765 6.32 1.75 -9.35
N VAL A 766 5.22 2.24 -8.77
CA VAL A 766 5.20 3.24 -7.69
C VAL A 766 5.10 2.52 -6.33
N PRO A 767 6.04 2.73 -5.39
CA PRO A 767 5.96 2.19 -4.03
C PRO A 767 4.88 2.92 -3.21
N VAL A 768 4.35 2.28 -2.16
CA VAL A 768 3.15 2.77 -1.44
C VAL A 768 3.39 3.09 0.04
N VAL A 769 2.77 4.15 0.57
CA VAL A 769 2.43 4.21 2.00
C VAL A 769 1.07 3.55 2.18
N THR A 770 1.00 2.54 3.03
CA THR A 770 -0.21 1.78 3.29
C THR A 770 -1.00 2.39 4.46
N TRP A 771 -2.29 2.64 4.24
CA TRP A 771 -3.26 3.09 5.25
C TRP A 771 -4.59 2.33 5.09
N PRO A 772 -4.65 1.05 5.49
CA PRO A 772 -5.85 0.22 5.35
C PRO A 772 -6.98 0.62 6.33
N HIS A 773 -8.24 0.39 5.94
CA HIS A 773 -9.43 0.72 6.74
C HIS A 773 -10.49 -0.39 6.83
N PHE A 774 -10.67 -1.22 5.79
CA PHE A 774 -11.68 -2.30 5.74
C PHE A 774 -11.39 -3.38 4.68
N SER A 775 -12.18 -4.46 4.69
CA SER A 775 -12.19 -5.47 3.62
C SER A 775 -10.79 -6.08 3.40
N ASP A 776 -10.32 -6.08 2.16
CA ASP A 776 -9.07 -6.60 1.63
C ASP A 776 -7.82 -5.81 2.05
N GLN A 777 -8.00 -4.58 2.53
CA GLN A 777 -6.93 -3.60 2.65
C GLN A 777 -5.84 -4.00 3.64
N PHE A 778 -6.21 -4.64 4.76
CA PHE A 778 -5.24 -5.12 5.76
C PHE A 778 -4.39 -6.30 5.25
N ILE A 779 -4.96 -7.15 4.39
CA ILE A 779 -4.25 -8.29 3.77
C ILE A 779 -3.40 -7.80 2.59
N ASN A 780 -3.92 -6.85 1.80
CA ASN A 780 -3.18 -6.19 0.73
C ASN A 780 -1.98 -5.39 1.27
N GLU A 781 -2.08 -4.81 2.47
CA GLU A 781 -0.93 -4.23 3.17
C GLU A 781 0.14 -5.28 3.49
N GLN A 782 -0.25 -6.42 4.08
CA GLN A 782 0.71 -7.50 4.38
C GLN A 782 1.40 -8.00 3.10
N LEU A 783 0.66 -8.12 2.00
CA LEU A 783 1.24 -8.42 0.68
C LEU A 783 2.23 -7.33 0.23
N ALA A 784 1.85 -6.05 0.27
CA ALA A 784 2.67 -4.93 -0.20
C ALA A 784 3.96 -4.72 0.61
N VAL A 785 3.88 -4.85 1.93
CA VAL A 785 4.99 -4.55 2.85
C VAL A 785 5.82 -5.81 3.13
N ASP A 786 5.19 -6.90 3.57
CA ASP A 786 5.91 -8.04 4.15
C ASP A 786 6.34 -9.09 3.11
N VAL A 787 5.65 -9.14 1.96
CA VAL A 787 5.92 -10.12 0.89
C VAL A 787 6.62 -9.48 -0.31
N LEU A 788 5.99 -8.44 -0.90
CA LEU A 788 6.52 -7.77 -2.09
C LEU A 788 7.63 -6.76 -1.74
N GLY A 789 7.64 -6.24 -0.51
CA GLY A 789 8.67 -5.28 -0.05
C GLY A 789 8.68 -3.98 -0.84
N VAL A 790 7.50 -3.45 -1.17
CA VAL A 790 7.30 -2.16 -1.89
C VAL A 790 6.54 -1.12 -1.06
N GLY A 791 6.06 -1.50 0.12
CA GLY A 791 5.25 -0.64 0.98
C GLY A 791 5.97 -0.11 2.23
N VAL A 792 5.42 0.96 2.81
CA VAL A 792 5.75 1.50 4.13
C VAL A 792 4.44 1.69 4.91
N ARG A 793 4.35 1.16 6.14
CA ARG A 793 3.14 1.31 6.96
C ARG A 793 2.99 2.71 7.54
N ILE A 794 1.78 3.25 7.50
CA ILE A 794 1.42 4.33 8.42
C ILE A 794 1.17 3.70 9.81
N ALA A 795 2.21 3.72 10.65
CA ALA A 795 2.05 3.37 12.05
C ALA A 795 1.08 4.37 12.69
N THR A 796 -0.02 3.89 13.27
CA THR A 796 -0.92 4.76 14.04
C THR A 796 -0.34 5.00 15.43
N SER A 797 -0.46 6.22 15.95
CA SER A 797 0.02 6.57 17.30
C SER A 797 -0.53 5.68 18.45
N THR A 798 -1.62 4.94 18.20
CA THR A 798 -2.26 4.02 19.16
C THR A 798 -1.97 2.54 18.90
N GLY A 799 -1.29 2.18 17.80
CA GLY A 799 -1.11 0.80 17.35
C GLY A 799 -2.38 0.10 16.87
N ARG A 800 -3.55 0.76 16.91
CA ARG A 800 -4.84 0.22 16.45
C ARG A 800 -5.08 0.59 14.98
N PRO A 801 -5.70 -0.29 14.17
CA PRO A 801 -6.09 0.03 12.79
C PRO A 801 -7.14 1.15 12.77
N VAL A 802 -7.09 2.03 11.76
CA VAL A 802 -8.10 3.08 11.56
C VAL A 802 -9.35 2.45 10.92
N MET A 803 -10.29 2.03 11.74
CA MET A 803 -11.48 1.34 11.25
C MET A 803 -12.46 2.26 10.53
N LEU A 804 -13.40 1.63 9.83
CA LEU A 804 -14.19 2.26 8.79
C LEU A 804 -15.18 3.31 9.32
N LEU A 805 -15.07 4.53 8.75
CA LEU A 805 -16.05 5.63 8.81
C LEU A 805 -16.30 6.23 10.21
N ASN A 806 -15.71 7.40 10.43
CA ASN A 806 -15.85 8.25 11.62
C ASN A 806 -15.31 7.69 12.95
N ASP A 807 -14.49 6.62 12.93
CA ASP A 807 -13.72 6.20 14.10
C ASP A 807 -12.59 7.19 14.42
N GLY A 808 -12.83 8.06 15.41
CA GLY A 808 -11.81 8.95 15.98
C GLY A 808 -10.95 8.32 17.08
N SER A 809 -11.15 7.03 17.41
CA SER A 809 -10.42 6.35 18.50
C SER A 809 -9.04 5.83 18.11
N ALA A 810 -8.68 5.91 16.82
CA ALA A 810 -7.37 5.56 16.28
C ALA A 810 -6.75 6.73 15.49
N PRO A 811 -6.36 7.84 16.15
CA PRO A 811 -5.79 9.00 15.48
C PRO A 811 -4.43 8.68 14.85
N VAL A 812 -4.35 8.87 13.53
CA VAL A 812 -3.09 9.12 12.82
C VAL A 812 -2.76 10.60 12.99
N VAL A 813 -1.54 10.91 13.44
CA VAL A 813 -1.07 12.30 13.55
C VAL A 813 -0.16 12.67 12.37
N ARG A 814 0.02 13.96 12.13
CA ARG A 814 0.89 14.52 11.08
C ARG A 814 2.29 13.93 11.06
N GLY A 815 2.84 13.63 12.24
CA GLY A 815 4.14 12.98 12.39
C GLY A 815 4.18 11.56 11.83
N ASP A 816 3.08 10.81 11.92
CA ASP A 816 2.96 9.47 11.36
C ASP A 816 2.95 9.51 9.82
N VAL A 817 2.23 10.49 9.26
CA VAL A 817 2.15 10.79 7.82
C VAL A 817 3.51 11.28 7.31
N ALA A 818 4.09 12.32 7.92
CA ALA A 818 5.36 12.91 7.53
C ALA A 818 6.51 11.89 7.61
N ARG A 819 6.54 11.04 8.65
CA ARG A 819 7.46 9.91 8.79
C ARG A 819 7.26 8.90 7.65
N ALA A 820 6.05 8.37 7.45
CA ALA A 820 5.79 7.35 6.43
C ALA A 820 6.12 7.85 5.02
N VAL A 821 5.79 9.10 4.70
CA VAL A 821 6.16 9.76 3.44
C VAL A 821 7.68 9.94 3.32
N SER A 822 8.35 10.37 4.39
CA SER A 822 9.82 10.56 4.38
C SER A 822 10.56 9.25 4.22
N GLU A 823 10.13 8.18 4.89
CA GLU A 823 10.63 6.81 4.72
C GLU A 823 10.37 6.30 3.29
N LEU A 824 9.14 6.46 2.76
CA LEU A 824 8.81 6.00 1.41
C LEU A 824 9.75 6.62 0.37
N MET A 825 9.94 7.94 0.47
CA MET A 825 10.70 8.77 -0.45
C MET A 825 12.19 8.91 -0.05
N ASP A 826 12.67 8.11 0.91
CA ASP A 826 14.06 8.18 1.41
C ASP A 826 15.08 7.83 0.32
N GLY A 827 16.27 8.42 0.37
CA GLY A 827 17.37 8.21 -0.58
C GLY A 827 18.36 7.11 -0.19
N GLY A 828 18.19 6.46 0.96
CA GLY A 828 19.02 5.36 1.43
C GLY A 828 18.70 4.02 0.79
N GLU A 829 19.42 2.99 1.21
CA GLU A 829 19.40 1.63 0.65
C GLU A 829 17.99 1.00 0.66
N GLU A 830 17.26 1.09 1.77
CA GLU A 830 15.87 0.59 1.87
C GLU A 830 14.91 1.36 0.95
N GLY A 831 15.14 2.66 0.76
CA GLY A 831 14.35 3.53 -0.11
C GLY A 831 14.52 3.17 -1.58
N GLU A 832 15.76 3.01 -2.04
CA GLU A 832 16.04 2.57 -3.40
C GLU A 832 15.66 1.11 -3.64
N GLU A 833 15.83 0.19 -2.68
CA GLU A 833 15.40 -1.21 -2.86
C GLU A 833 13.88 -1.32 -3.01
N ARG A 834 13.09 -0.57 -2.22
CA ARG A 834 11.63 -0.47 -2.42
C ARG A 834 11.27 0.09 -3.79
N ARG A 835 11.96 1.13 -4.27
CA ARG A 835 11.76 1.70 -5.62
C ARG A 835 12.19 0.71 -6.73
N ARG A 836 13.26 -0.04 -6.53
CA ARG A 836 13.75 -1.06 -7.48
C ARG A 836 12.75 -2.20 -7.61
N LYS A 837 12.28 -2.76 -6.49
CA LYS A 837 11.23 -3.78 -6.44
C LYS A 837 9.94 -3.30 -7.11
N ALA A 838 9.46 -2.09 -6.78
CA ALA A 838 8.25 -1.54 -7.39
C ALA A 838 8.38 -1.47 -8.92
N LYS A 839 9.47 -0.90 -9.44
CA LYS A 839 9.77 -0.85 -10.89
C LYS A 839 9.83 -2.25 -11.52
N GLU A 840 10.44 -3.22 -10.85
CA GLU A 840 10.50 -4.62 -11.29
C GLU A 840 9.10 -5.24 -11.43
N TYR A 841 8.20 -5.03 -10.45
CA TYR A 841 6.81 -5.47 -10.54
C TYR A 841 6.02 -4.73 -11.64
N GLY A 842 6.30 -3.44 -11.89
CA GLY A 842 5.69 -2.70 -12.99
C GLY A 842 6.15 -3.14 -14.37
N GLU A 843 7.36 -3.68 -14.50
CA GLU A 843 7.77 -4.39 -15.71
C GLU A 843 7.11 -5.76 -15.84
N LYS A 844 7.03 -6.53 -14.75
CA LYS A 844 6.36 -7.84 -14.71
C LYS A 844 4.88 -7.72 -15.12
N ALA A 845 4.17 -6.73 -14.57
CA ALA A 845 2.80 -6.39 -14.94
C ALA A 845 2.62 -6.12 -16.44
N ARG A 846 3.48 -5.27 -17.03
CA ARG A 846 3.46 -4.98 -18.47
C ARG A 846 3.82 -6.21 -19.31
N ARG A 847 4.74 -7.07 -18.86
CA ARG A 847 5.04 -8.36 -19.52
C ARG A 847 3.87 -9.35 -19.44
N ALA A 848 3.12 -9.36 -18.34
CA ALA A 848 1.95 -10.23 -18.18
C ALA A 848 0.77 -9.83 -19.09
N MET A 849 0.58 -8.53 -19.32
CA MET A 849 -0.49 -7.99 -20.18
C MET A 849 -0.13 -7.89 -21.67
N ALA A 850 1.16 -7.89 -22.02
CA ALA A 850 1.62 -7.96 -23.41
C ALA A 850 1.26 -9.33 -24.06
N ARG A 851 1.21 -9.37 -25.40
CA ARG A 851 0.95 -10.61 -26.16
C ARG A 851 2.00 -11.69 -25.84
N GLY A 852 1.58 -12.91 -25.56
CA GLY A 852 2.44 -13.98 -25.02
C GLY A 852 2.63 -13.94 -23.49
N GLY A 853 2.13 -12.89 -22.82
CA GLY A 853 2.15 -12.72 -21.37
C GLY A 853 1.12 -13.58 -20.65
N SER A 854 1.39 -13.92 -19.39
CA SER A 854 0.57 -14.82 -18.58
C SER A 854 -0.90 -14.39 -18.45
N SER A 855 -1.15 -13.10 -18.24
CA SER A 855 -2.50 -12.54 -18.15
C SER A 855 -3.16 -12.38 -19.52
N TYR A 856 -2.40 -11.98 -20.55
CA TYR A 856 -2.88 -11.94 -21.93
C TYR A 856 -3.39 -13.31 -22.37
N GLU A 857 -2.60 -14.37 -22.18
CA GLU A 857 -3.00 -15.73 -22.55
C GLU A 857 -4.07 -16.34 -21.61
N ASN A 858 -4.28 -15.78 -20.41
CA ASN A 858 -5.48 -16.09 -19.63
C ASN A 858 -6.74 -15.50 -20.26
N VAL A 859 -6.70 -14.28 -20.79
CA VAL A 859 -7.84 -13.72 -21.55
C VAL A 859 -8.03 -14.47 -22.88
N THR A 860 -6.95 -14.84 -23.60
CA THR A 860 -7.03 -15.71 -24.80
C THR A 860 -7.76 -17.02 -24.47
N ARG A 861 -7.28 -17.77 -23.47
CA ARG A 861 -7.87 -19.07 -23.07
C ARG A 861 -9.30 -18.94 -22.54
N LEU A 862 -9.64 -17.83 -21.88
CA LEU A 862 -11.00 -17.52 -21.46
C LEU A 862 -11.93 -17.32 -22.67
N ILE A 863 -11.50 -16.58 -23.69
CA ILE A 863 -12.26 -16.42 -24.93
C ILE A 863 -12.41 -17.77 -25.65
N GLU A 864 -11.30 -18.49 -25.87
CA GLU A 864 -11.27 -19.78 -26.58
C GLU A 864 -12.17 -20.84 -25.94
N ARG A 865 -12.21 -20.95 -24.61
CA ARG A 865 -13.10 -21.89 -23.87
C ARG A 865 -14.59 -21.70 -24.21
N PHE A 866 -14.98 -20.51 -24.66
CA PHE A 866 -16.37 -20.13 -24.91
C PHE A 866 -16.69 -19.82 -26.38
N VAL A 867 -15.71 -19.91 -27.28
CA VAL A 867 -15.94 -19.95 -28.73
C VAL A 867 -16.79 -21.17 -29.05
N ARG A 868 -17.94 -20.97 -29.70
CA ARG A 868 -18.79 -22.08 -30.13
C ARG A 868 -18.19 -22.74 -31.36
N SER A 869 -17.61 -23.93 -31.20
CA SER A 869 -17.41 -24.85 -32.32
C SER A 869 -18.78 -25.13 -32.96
N GLY A 870 -18.86 -24.94 -34.27
CA GLY A 870 -20.08 -25.25 -35.03
C GLY A 870 -20.26 -26.75 -35.15
N VAL A 871 -20.95 -27.35 -34.20
CA VAL A 871 -21.41 -28.75 -34.18
C VAL A 871 -22.93 -28.74 -33.98
N GLU A 872 -23.61 -29.72 -34.57
CA GLU A 872 -25.02 -29.63 -34.92
C GLU A 872 -25.99 -29.73 -33.74
N GLU A 873 -27.16 -29.10 -33.88
CA GLU A 873 -28.33 -29.32 -33.01
C GLU A 873 -28.94 -30.71 -33.34
N GLU A 874 -28.43 -31.78 -32.73
CA GLU A 874 -29.19 -33.04 -32.65
C GLU A 874 -30.34 -32.92 -31.63
N HIS A 875 -31.48 -33.53 -31.97
CA HIS A 875 -32.82 -33.28 -31.39
C HIS A 875 -33.08 -33.86 -30.00
#